data_AF-A0A8T3S9X0-F1
#
_entry.id   AF-A0A8T3S9X0-F1
#
_cell.length_a   1.000
_cell.length_b   1.000
_cell.length_c   1.000
_cell.angle_alpha   90.00
_cell.angle_beta   90.00
_cell.angle_gamma   90.00
#
_symmetry.space_group_name_H-M   'P 1'
#
loop_
_entity.id
_entity.type
_entity.pdbx_description
1 polymer ?
#
loop_
_entity_poly.entity_id
_entity_poly.type
_entity_poly.pdbx_seq_one_letter_code
_entity_poly.pdbx_strand_id
1 'polypeptide(L)'
;MEALRDDVAGWTITVLQTGYPSQLSPYAIGIGILLWTTAFMAAYAVYRHNRVIDAILLLGTAMIVNLSATFTDLFGHLLLFVIAALLLWLRAALVQRQDGWQRRRVNENLEVPAAIMRSGIVFAAASVALAWVLTSVAVAAPLTSAWRSFDGVWPAVRDQFEGAFGSLTNPNSRITGSTFGASFTVQGEWVSNDEVALTVAAPRPLYLRTATYDTYTGRGWERSDGTTRQVAAGDALFDGPTPERPSEAYEIETITVSMAQTLGRNLFTTGSPLEIYAPVVIHQSGGQPVLGGVEAANPIGPGEGYQLSVALSEANKAELGAAGTDYPSVVRDLYLDDSTVTERVRNLAREVTADAANSYERAEALAAFLQRDPSFTYETVAPIPQNGEDLVDFFLFDEVGGRQGYCQYYASAMVMMARSLGLPARVAVGFAPGELTEPNTYLVREANAHAWAEIYFPGYGWQIFEATKSIESRFVRPTGDPSTVAPPRVGIDPLLDFELDPTLRREINALPSVDFIEGGTDVARPDAPSAAESSRNGNALLVAVLILGAAAFVWIRMRHLQRRWRLLPAGDRAWQRLTLAADRAGVGPRPSETIYEYSGWLEEQLPSHVEPIRTVADGKVWQAYSGRRMTQSASSRLEEAWVRLRLPLVWLAARRWLRGIVRRRG
;
A
#
# COMPACT_ATOMS: atom_id res chain seq x y z
N MET A 1 -23.16 13.09 19.57
CA MET A 1 -22.86 11.83 20.29
C MET A 1 -23.57 10.65 19.62
N GLU A 2 -24.87 10.73 19.37
CA GLU A 2 -25.62 9.70 18.61
C GLU A 2 -25.11 9.55 17.17
N ALA A 3 -24.99 10.64 16.41
CA ALA A 3 -24.41 10.59 15.05
C ALA A 3 -23.01 9.95 14.97
N LEU A 4 -22.12 10.23 15.94
CA LEU A 4 -20.79 9.62 15.98
C LEU A 4 -20.85 8.12 16.31
N ARG A 5 -21.78 7.73 17.19
CA ARG A 5 -21.99 6.33 17.57
C ARG A 5 -22.53 5.54 16.38
N ASP A 6 -23.46 6.12 15.64
CA ASP A 6 -24.06 5.49 14.46
C ASP A 6 -23.05 5.39 13.31
N ASP A 7 -22.20 6.41 13.12
CA ASP A 7 -21.07 6.37 12.18
C ASP A 7 -20.07 5.25 12.53
N VAL A 8 -19.67 5.14 13.81
CA VAL A 8 -18.71 4.11 14.25
C VAL A 8 -19.30 2.72 14.16
N ALA A 9 -20.58 2.55 14.50
CA ALA A 9 -21.29 1.28 14.36
C ALA A 9 -21.44 0.89 12.89
N GLY A 10 -21.83 1.82 12.02
CA GLY A 10 -21.92 1.63 10.58
C GLY A 10 -20.58 1.25 9.96
N TRP A 11 -19.51 1.97 10.31
CA TRP A 11 -18.15 1.65 9.87
C TRP A 11 -17.73 0.24 10.31
N THR A 12 -17.98 -0.13 11.57
CA THR A 12 -17.59 -1.45 12.11
C THR A 12 -18.31 -2.58 11.40
N ILE A 13 -19.62 -2.44 11.14
CA ILE A 13 -20.40 -3.44 10.41
C ILE A 13 -19.90 -3.56 8.97
N THR A 14 -19.67 -2.43 8.31
CA THR A 14 -19.22 -2.37 6.91
C THR A 14 -17.82 -2.97 6.74
N VAL A 15 -16.87 -2.69 7.63
CA VAL A 15 -15.53 -3.30 7.61
C VAL A 15 -15.59 -4.82 7.82
N LEU A 16 -16.49 -5.30 8.68
CA LEU A 16 -16.63 -6.73 8.98
C LEU A 16 -17.39 -7.52 7.90
N GLN A 17 -18.19 -6.86 7.06
CA GLN A 17 -19.06 -7.52 6.08
C GLN A 17 -18.66 -7.25 4.62
N THR A 18 -18.22 -6.04 4.29
CA THR A 18 -18.07 -5.56 2.90
C THR A 18 -16.75 -4.83 2.65
N GLY A 19 -15.84 -4.79 3.62
CA GLY A 19 -14.49 -4.23 3.48
C GLY A 19 -14.42 -2.70 3.47
N TYR A 20 -15.33 -2.00 2.78
CA TYR A 20 -15.14 -0.59 2.38
C TYR A 20 -16.19 0.39 2.99
N PRO A 21 -15.89 1.02 4.13
CA PRO A 21 -16.79 1.97 4.80
C PRO A 21 -16.74 3.39 4.21
N SER A 22 -17.89 4.05 4.07
CA SER A 22 -18.01 5.43 3.55
C SER A 22 -17.85 6.52 4.62
N GLN A 23 -17.83 6.17 5.91
CA GLN A 23 -17.79 7.13 7.01
C GLN A 23 -16.37 7.68 7.26
N LEU A 24 -16.22 9.01 7.23
CA LEU A 24 -14.95 9.72 7.44
C LEU A 24 -14.54 9.83 8.91
N SER A 25 -15.52 9.81 9.82
CA SER A 25 -15.32 10.12 11.24
C SER A 25 -14.48 9.09 12.01
N PRO A 26 -14.58 7.75 11.78
CA PRO A 26 -13.76 6.78 12.50
C PRO A 26 -12.29 6.81 12.04
N TYR A 27 -12.04 7.11 10.77
CA TYR A 27 -10.69 7.31 10.23
C TYR A 27 -10.01 8.54 10.84
N ALA A 28 -10.69 9.70 10.87
CA ALA A 28 -10.14 10.92 11.47
C ALA A 28 -9.83 10.74 12.96
N ILE A 29 -10.66 9.97 13.68
CA ILE A 29 -10.41 9.58 15.07
C ILE A 29 -9.21 8.64 15.15
N GLY A 30 -9.12 7.61 14.29
CA GLY A 30 -8.01 6.67 14.26
C GLY A 30 -6.65 7.34 14.00
N ILE A 31 -6.58 8.17 12.95
CA ILE A 31 -5.39 8.98 12.64
C ILE A 31 -5.11 9.99 13.76
N GLY A 32 -6.13 10.64 14.32
CA GLY A 32 -5.98 11.55 15.45
C GLY A 32 -5.38 10.86 16.67
N ILE A 33 -5.84 9.64 17.00
CA ILE A 33 -5.29 8.83 18.09
C ILE A 33 -3.86 8.41 17.76
N LEU A 34 -3.57 7.98 16.53
CA LEU A 34 -2.23 7.56 16.12
C LEU A 34 -1.23 8.73 16.19
N LEU A 35 -1.60 9.91 15.67
CA LEU A 35 -0.80 11.13 15.73
C LEU A 35 -0.58 11.55 17.18
N TRP A 36 -1.65 11.58 17.98
CA TRP A 36 -1.56 11.96 19.39
C TRP A 36 -0.68 10.98 20.18
N THR A 37 -0.88 9.68 20.04
CA THR A 37 -0.09 8.65 20.74
C THR A 37 1.37 8.70 20.33
N THR A 38 1.67 8.83 19.04
CA THR A 38 3.05 8.92 18.54
C THR A 38 3.75 10.18 19.05
N ALA A 39 3.08 11.34 18.95
CA ALA A 39 3.61 12.61 19.46
C ALA A 39 3.79 12.59 20.98
N PHE A 40 2.81 12.06 21.71
CA PHE A 40 2.87 11.91 23.17
C PHE A 40 4.04 11.01 23.59
N MET A 41 4.21 9.85 22.95
CA MET A 41 5.29 8.92 23.27
C MET A 41 6.67 9.50 22.94
N ALA A 42 6.80 10.23 21.82
CA ALA A 42 8.01 10.96 21.48
C ALA A 42 8.33 12.04 22.52
N ALA A 43 7.36 12.88 22.88
CA ALA A 43 7.52 13.89 23.92
C ALA A 43 7.86 13.27 25.28
N TYR A 44 7.19 12.19 25.66
CA TYR A 44 7.46 11.47 26.89
C TYR A 44 8.90 10.91 26.92
N ALA A 45 9.37 10.32 25.83
CA ALA A 45 10.75 9.83 25.73
C ALA A 45 11.78 10.96 25.89
N VAL A 46 11.52 12.14 25.30
CA VAL A 46 12.38 13.33 25.42
C VAL A 46 12.37 13.88 26.85
N TYR A 47 11.21 14.29 27.35
CA TYR A 47 11.12 15.05 28.60
C TYR A 47 11.24 14.19 29.86
N ARG A 48 10.72 12.95 29.85
CA ARG A 48 10.73 12.10 31.05
C ARG A 48 12.00 11.28 31.18
N HIS A 49 12.56 10.82 30.07
CA HIS A 49 13.65 9.84 30.05
C HIS A 49 14.94 10.36 29.41
N ASN A 50 14.96 11.58 28.86
CA ASN A 50 16.09 12.14 28.11
C ASN A 50 16.57 11.21 26.97
N ARG A 51 15.64 10.46 26.36
CA ARG A 51 15.91 9.53 25.25
C ARG A 51 15.52 10.16 23.93
N VAL A 52 16.27 11.17 23.52
CA VAL A 52 15.97 11.95 22.31
C VAL A 52 16.10 11.13 21.03
N ILE A 53 17.07 10.21 20.96
CA ILE A 53 17.24 9.34 19.79
C ILE A 53 16.02 8.43 19.59
N ASP A 54 15.45 7.87 20.66
CA ASP A 54 14.24 7.06 20.58
C ASP A 54 13.06 7.84 19.97
N ALA A 55 12.89 9.11 20.39
CA ALA A 55 11.82 9.96 19.88
C ALA A 55 12.02 10.31 18.39
N ILE A 56 13.26 10.61 17.99
CA ILE A 56 13.63 10.86 16.59
C ILE A 56 13.37 9.60 15.75
N LEU A 57 13.75 8.42 16.23
CA LEU A 57 13.52 7.17 15.50
C LEU A 57 12.03 6.84 15.37
N LEU A 58 11.23 7.05 16.42
CA LEU A 58 9.78 6.84 16.38
C LEU A 58 9.11 7.76 15.34
N LEU A 59 9.37 9.07 15.41
CA LEU A 59 8.81 10.04 14.48
C LEU A 59 9.37 9.87 13.07
N GLY A 60 10.65 9.53 12.93
CA GLY A 60 11.29 9.26 11.65
C GLY A 60 10.72 8.02 10.98
N THR A 61 10.44 6.96 11.74
CA THR A 61 9.78 5.77 11.21
C THR A 61 8.37 6.10 10.73
N ALA A 62 7.59 6.84 11.54
CA ALA A 62 6.25 7.27 11.13
C ALA A 62 6.29 8.14 9.86
N MET A 63 7.27 9.04 9.74
CA MET A 63 7.48 9.86 8.54
C MET A 63 7.87 9.02 7.32
N ILE A 64 8.79 8.05 7.47
CA ILE A 64 9.20 7.16 6.38
C ILE A 64 8.01 6.30 5.91
N VAL A 65 7.22 5.77 6.84
CA VAL A 65 6.00 5.02 6.52
C VAL A 65 4.99 5.91 5.78
N ASN A 66 4.84 7.17 6.20
CA ASN A 66 3.99 8.12 5.50
C ASN A 66 4.54 8.47 4.11
N LEU A 67 5.86 8.61 3.96
CA LEU A 67 6.55 8.83 2.69
C LEU A 67 6.39 7.64 1.73
N SER A 68 6.41 6.40 2.22
CA SER A 68 6.16 5.21 1.39
C SER A 68 4.68 5.05 1.03
N ALA A 69 3.78 5.71 1.75
CA ALA A 69 2.33 5.63 1.52
C ALA A 69 1.81 6.74 0.60
N THR A 70 2.63 7.72 0.24
CA THR A 70 2.20 8.91 -0.50
C THR A 70 2.99 9.11 -1.78
N PHE A 71 2.28 9.52 -2.83
CA PHE A 71 2.87 9.87 -4.13
C PHE A 71 3.27 11.35 -4.21
N THR A 72 2.99 12.14 -3.16
CA THR A 72 3.42 13.53 -3.10
C THR A 72 4.92 13.65 -2.81
N ASP A 73 5.60 14.55 -3.52
CA ASP A 73 6.97 14.91 -3.19
C ASP A 73 7.01 15.63 -1.82
N LEU A 74 7.28 14.84 -0.79
CA LEU A 74 7.46 15.31 0.58
C LEU A 74 8.94 15.44 0.94
N PHE A 75 9.85 15.46 -0.03
CA PHE A 75 11.28 15.60 0.23
C PHE A 75 11.60 16.83 1.07
N GLY A 76 10.91 17.96 0.83
CA GLY A 76 11.04 19.17 1.66
C GLY A 76 10.65 18.97 3.13
N HIS A 77 9.62 18.16 3.40
CA HIS A 77 9.18 17.82 4.76
C HIS A 77 10.18 16.89 5.46
N LEU A 78 10.77 15.94 4.72
CA LEU A 78 11.85 15.10 5.20
C LEU A 78 13.08 15.95 5.58
N LEU A 79 13.44 16.92 4.74
CA LEU A 79 14.55 17.85 5.00
C LEU A 79 14.30 18.65 6.29
N LEU A 80 13.10 19.21 6.43
CA LEU A 80 12.69 19.94 7.62
C LEU A 80 12.75 19.05 8.88
N PHE A 81 12.27 17.81 8.77
CA PHE A 81 12.34 16.83 9.86
C PHE A 81 13.79 16.53 10.27
N VAL A 82 14.68 16.28 9.31
CA VAL A 82 16.10 15.99 9.58
C VAL A 82 16.78 17.19 10.27
N ILE A 83 16.52 18.41 9.79
CA ILE A 83 17.03 19.64 10.42
C ILE A 83 16.54 19.73 11.87
N ALA A 84 15.23 19.56 12.09
CA ALA A 84 14.64 19.61 13.44
C ALA A 84 15.20 18.51 14.36
N ALA A 85 15.38 17.29 13.85
CA ALA A 85 15.94 16.16 14.58
C ALA A 85 17.39 16.41 15.01
N LEU A 86 18.22 16.96 14.11
CA LEU A 86 19.61 17.32 14.42
C LEU A 86 19.69 18.45 15.47
N LEU A 87 18.83 19.46 15.36
CA LEU A 87 18.76 20.54 16.35
C LEU A 87 18.29 20.05 17.71
N LEU A 88 17.29 19.16 17.75
CA LEU A 88 16.81 18.56 18.99
C LEU A 88 17.91 17.69 19.64
N TRP A 89 18.62 16.90 18.83
CA TRP A 89 19.73 16.08 19.34
C TRP A 89 20.89 16.93 19.86
N LEU A 90 21.27 17.99 19.14
CA LEU A 90 22.28 18.96 19.56
C LEU A 90 21.89 19.61 20.89
N ARG A 91 20.64 20.08 21.01
CA ARG A 91 20.13 20.69 22.24
C ARG A 91 20.17 19.72 23.41
N ALA A 92 19.74 18.48 23.19
CA ALA A 92 19.77 17.44 24.23
C ALA A 92 21.20 17.11 24.68
N ALA A 93 22.14 17.02 23.75
CA ALA A 93 23.55 16.79 24.05
C ALA A 93 24.16 17.97 24.85
N LEU A 94 23.78 19.21 24.52
CA LEU A 94 24.21 20.39 25.26
C LEU A 94 23.68 20.40 26.69
N VAL A 95 22.38 20.15 26.88
CA VAL A 95 21.76 20.07 28.21
C VAL A 95 22.44 18.97 29.04
N GLN A 96 22.71 17.80 28.46
CA GLN A 96 23.40 16.72 29.17
C GLN A 96 24.84 17.09 29.57
N ARG A 97 25.53 17.92 28.76
CA ARG A 97 26.87 18.44 29.09
C ARG A 97 26.81 19.48 30.20
N GLN A 98 25.85 20.41 30.16
CA GLN A 98 25.61 21.41 31.21
C GLN A 98 25.31 20.75 32.55
N ASP A 99 24.38 19.78 32.58
CA ASP A 99 24.13 18.95 33.77
C ASP A 99 25.42 18.32 34.31
N GLY A 100 26.29 17.85 33.42
CA GLY A 100 27.59 17.27 33.78
C GLY A 100 28.60 18.30 34.29
N TRP A 101 28.57 19.54 33.80
CA TRP A 101 29.43 20.63 34.27
C TRP A 101 28.98 21.17 35.62
N GLN A 102 27.67 21.37 35.81
CA GLN A 102 27.09 21.75 37.09
C GLN A 102 27.39 20.72 38.18
N ARG A 103 27.25 19.42 37.89
CA ARG A 103 27.64 18.34 38.83
C ARG A 103 29.13 18.36 39.18
N ARG A 104 29.98 18.85 38.28
CA ARG A 104 31.44 18.96 38.49
C ARG A 104 31.88 20.33 39.00
N ARG A 105 30.93 21.24 39.29
CA ARG A 105 31.19 22.63 39.72
C ARG A 105 32.13 23.40 38.78
N VAL A 106 32.06 23.12 37.49
CA VAL A 106 32.78 23.89 36.48
C VAL A 106 32.02 25.19 36.24
N ASN A 107 32.68 26.35 36.36
CA ASN A 107 32.04 27.65 36.11
C ASN A 107 31.55 27.72 34.66
N GLU A 108 30.24 27.81 34.47
CA GLU A 108 29.63 27.92 33.15
C GLU A 108 29.78 29.36 32.65
N ASN A 109 30.66 29.59 31.68
CA ASN A 109 30.67 30.84 30.92
C ASN A 109 29.52 30.79 29.90
N LEU A 110 28.61 31.77 29.93
CA LEU A 110 27.40 31.84 29.08
C LEU A 110 27.74 31.83 27.57
N GLU A 111 28.96 32.20 27.20
CA GLU A 111 29.43 32.19 25.82
C GLU A 111 29.64 30.78 25.25
N VAL A 112 29.98 29.79 26.09
CA VAL A 112 30.32 28.43 25.64
C VAL A 112 29.10 27.68 25.11
N PRO A 113 27.94 27.63 25.81
CA PRO A 113 26.72 27.05 25.26
C PRO A 113 26.25 27.74 23.97
N ALA A 114 26.35 29.08 23.91
CA ALA A 114 25.96 29.86 22.74
C ALA A 114 26.88 29.58 21.53
N ALA A 115 28.19 29.42 21.76
CA ALA A 115 29.14 29.02 20.72
C ALA A 115 28.86 27.61 20.20
N ILE A 116 28.64 26.64 21.09
CA ILE A 116 28.31 25.25 20.71
C ILE A 116 27.01 25.20 19.89
N MET A 117 25.99 25.98 20.27
CA MET A 117 24.73 26.03 19.52
C MET A 117 24.94 26.61 18.11
N ARG A 118 25.66 27.73 17.97
CA ARG A 118 25.97 28.34 16.66
C ARG A 118 26.77 27.40 15.77
N SER A 119 27.85 26.81 16.29
CA SER A 119 28.68 25.87 15.52
C SER A 119 27.92 24.59 15.17
N GLY A 120 27.06 24.10 16.06
CA GLY A 120 26.23 22.93 15.79
C GLY A 120 25.13 23.19 14.75
N ILE A 121 24.53 24.39 14.74
CA ILE A 121 23.59 24.81 13.69
C ILE A 121 24.30 24.84 12.32
N VAL A 122 25.49 25.46 12.25
CA VAL A 122 26.30 25.51 11.02
C VAL A 122 26.66 24.10 10.55
N PHE A 123 27.05 23.21 11.47
CA PHE A 123 27.35 21.81 11.15
C PHE A 123 26.13 21.04 10.64
N ALA A 124 24.96 21.23 11.26
CA ALA A 124 23.72 20.60 10.82
C ALA A 124 23.33 21.09 9.41
N ALA A 125 23.40 22.40 9.16
CA ALA A 125 23.13 22.98 7.85
C ALA A 125 24.11 22.46 6.78
N ALA A 126 25.40 22.38 7.09
CA ALA A 126 26.41 21.83 6.19
C ALA A 126 26.19 20.33 5.91
N SER A 127 25.81 19.55 6.93
CA SER A 127 25.52 18.12 6.78
C SER A 127 24.31 17.88 5.90
N VAL A 128 23.26 18.70 6.06
CA VAL A 128 22.04 18.63 5.24
C VAL A 128 22.32 19.07 3.80
N ALA A 129 23.08 20.15 3.60
CA ALA A 129 23.51 20.59 2.27
C ALA A 129 24.37 19.53 1.56
N LEU A 130 25.32 18.92 2.29
CA LEU A 130 26.14 17.83 1.75
C LEU A 130 25.30 16.61 1.40
N ALA A 131 24.36 16.21 2.26
CA ALA A 131 23.43 15.11 1.98
C ALA A 131 22.58 15.41 0.74
N TRP A 132 22.09 16.63 0.59
CA TRP A 132 21.34 17.06 -0.59
C TRP A 132 22.17 16.99 -1.87
N VAL A 133 23.41 17.51 -1.86
CA VAL A 133 24.35 17.43 -3.00
C VAL A 133 24.71 15.98 -3.32
N LEU A 134 24.94 15.15 -2.31
CA LEU A 134 25.21 13.72 -2.52
C LEU A 134 24.00 13.00 -3.15
N THR A 135 22.78 13.37 -2.77
CA THR A 135 21.56 12.76 -3.30
C THR A 135 21.26 13.24 -4.72
N SER A 136 21.60 14.49 -5.07
CA SER A 136 21.39 15.05 -6.41
C SER A 136 22.46 14.64 -7.43
N VAL A 137 23.69 14.32 -6.97
CA VAL A 137 24.81 13.93 -7.84
C VAL A 137 25.00 12.42 -7.94
N ALA A 138 24.63 11.64 -6.91
CA ALA A 138 24.75 10.19 -6.93
C ALA A 138 23.48 9.53 -7.50
N VAL A 139 23.56 9.06 -8.73
CA VAL A 139 22.69 8.01 -9.27
C VAL A 139 22.95 6.72 -8.48
N ALA A 140 22.40 6.60 -7.28
CA ALA A 140 22.60 5.45 -6.41
C ALA A 140 21.65 4.30 -6.79
N ALA A 141 21.84 3.74 -7.99
CA ALA A 141 21.16 2.54 -8.50
C ALA A 141 21.03 1.37 -7.48
N PRO A 142 21.98 1.12 -6.56
CA PRO A 142 21.83 0.03 -5.58
C PRO A 142 20.75 0.29 -4.52
N LEU A 143 20.58 1.53 -4.05
CA LEU A 143 19.60 1.86 -3.02
C LEU A 143 18.17 1.92 -3.58
N THR A 144 18.01 2.40 -4.82
CA THR A 144 16.73 2.35 -5.54
C THR A 144 16.24 0.92 -5.75
N SER A 145 17.14 -0.03 -6.03
CA SER A 145 16.78 -1.46 -6.16
C SER A 145 16.32 -2.09 -4.84
N ALA A 146 16.96 -1.75 -3.72
CA ALA A 146 16.55 -2.22 -2.39
C ALA A 146 15.21 -1.62 -1.95
N TRP A 147 14.93 -0.36 -2.29
CA TRP A 147 13.63 0.27 -2.05
C TRP A 147 12.51 -0.36 -2.89
N ARG A 148 12.75 -0.66 -4.17
CA ARG A 148 11.79 -1.37 -5.05
C ARG A 148 11.42 -2.76 -4.54
N SER A 149 12.30 -3.43 -3.80
CA SER A 149 11.99 -4.73 -3.18
C SER A 149 11.03 -4.64 -1.99
N PHE A 150 10.96 -3.47 -1.32
CA PHE A 150 9.96 -3.21 -0.27
C PHE A 150 8.55 -2.94 -0.84
N ASP A 151 8.46 -2.50 -2.10
CA ASP A 151 7.20 -2.27 -2.82
C ASP A 151 6.42 -3.56 -3.14
N GLY A 152 6.95 -4.75 -2.87
CA GLY A 152 6.23 -6.03 -3.07
C GLY A 152 5.37 -6.47 -1.87
N VAL A 153 5.74 -6.07 -0.65
CA VAL A 153 5.04 -6.45 0.60
C VAL A 153 4.02 -5.38 1.00
N TRP A 154 4.32 -4.13 0.65
CA TRP A 154 3.50 -2.96 0.98
C TRP A 154 2.13 -2.92 0.29
N PRO A 155 1.95 -3.34 -0.99
CA PRO A 155 0.66 -3.29 -1.68
C PRO A 155 -0.40 -4.12 -0.98
N ALA A 156 -0.11 -5.34 -0.52
CA ALA A 156 -1.11 -6.15 0.18
C ALA A 156 -1.58 -5.51 1.51
N VAL A 157 -0.67 -4.84 2.24
CA VAL A 157 -0.99 -4.13 3.49
C VAL A 157 -1.73 -2.82 3.20
N ARG A 158 -1.31 -2.11 2.15
CA ARG A 158 -1.95 -0.89 1.65
C ARG A 158 -3.35 -1.19 1.13
N ASP A 159 -3.54 -2.19 0.29
CA ASP A 159 -4.82 -2.56 -0.32
C ASP A 159 -5.80 -3.09 0.76
N GLN A 160 -5.29 -3.73 1.82
CA GLN A 160 -6.10 -4.09 3.00
C GLN A 160 -6.47 -2.88 3.87
N PHE A 161 -5.60 -1.87 3.95
CA PHE A 161 -5.83 -0.61 4.65
C PHE A 161 -6.77 0.32 3.84
N GLU A 162 -6.57 0.46 2.53
CA GLU A 162 -7.47 1.10 1.56
C GLU A 162 -8.79 0.34 1.47
N GLY A 163 -8.79 -0.98 1.69
CA GLY A 163 -9.95 -1.79 2.05
C GLY A 163 -10.75 -1.13 3.16
N ALA A 164 -10.19 -1.16 4.36
CA ALA A 164 -10.84 -0.72 5.59
C ALA A 164 -11.09 0.81 5.71
N PHE A 165 -10.44 1.63 4.88
CA PHE A 165 -10.45 3.10 4.99
C PHE A 165 -10.60 3.83 3.64
N GLY A 166 -11.07 3.14 2.59
CA GLY A 166 -11.04 3.57 1.18
C GLY A 166 -11.89 4.77 0.77
N SER A 167 -12.58 5.43 1.70
CA SER A 167 -13.29 6.68 1.43
C SER A 167 -12.39 7.92 1.41
N LEU A 168 -11.08 7.78 1.71
CA LEU A 168 -10.18 8.92 1.95
C LEU A 168 -8.72 8.71 1.49
N THR A 169 -8.49 8.25 0.26
CA THR A 169 -7.16 8.42 -0.34
C THR A 169 -6.88 9.91 -0.64
N ASN A 170 -5.63 10.32 -0.39
CA ASN A 170 -5.07 11.67 -0.36
C ASN A 170 -5.61 12.66 -1.43
N PRO A 171 -6.01 13.90 -1.06
CA PRO A 171 -6.45 14.94 -2.03
C PRO A 171 -5.37 15.34 -3.06
N ASN A 172 -4.11 14.94 -2.85
CA ASN A 172 -3.00 15.13 -3.79
C ASN A 172 -2.48 13.83 -4.44
N SER A 173 -3.04 12.64 -4.16
CA SER A 173 -2.83 11.46 -5.01
C SER A 173 -4.01 11.34 -5.96
N ARG A 174 -3.88 12.01 -7.11
CA ARG A 174 -4.94 12.31 -8.06
C ARG A 174 -5.32 11.14 -8.98
N ILE A 175 -5.49 9.96 -8.41
CA ILE A 175 -6.24 8.87 -9.04
C ILE A 175 -7.09 8.21 -7.95
N THR A 176 -7.97 9.01 -7.32
CA THR A 176 -9.04 8.52 -6.44
C THR A 176 -10.24 8.15 -7.31
N GLY A 177 -10.37 6.85 -7.58
CA GLY A 177 -11.36 6.27 -8.48
C GLY A 177 -10.79 5.24 -9.48
N SER A 178 -9.46 5.20 -9.66
CA SER A 178 -8.81 4.20 -10.50
C SER A 178 -7.39 3.81 -10.04
N THR A 179 -7.22 3.44 -8.77
CA THR A 179 -6.24 2.38 -8.48
C THR A 179 -6.73 1.18 -9.28
N PHE A 180 -6.10 0.90 -10.43
CA PHE A 180 -6.46 -0.20 -11.32
C PHE A 180 -6.08 -1.53 -10.67
N GLY A 181 -6.73 -1.84 -9.55
CA GLY A 181 -6.45 -2.98 -8.69
C GLY A 181 -7.36 -4.16 -9.00
N ALA A 182 -7.34 -5.14 -8.11
CA ALA A 182 -8.16 -6.34 -8.21
C ALA A 182 -9.67 -6.06 -8.06
N SER A 183 -10.06 -4.90 -7.52
CA SER A 183 -11.47 -4.49 -7.41
C SER A 183 -11.59 -2.96 -7.42
N PHE A 184 -12.79 -2.47 -7.74
CA PHE A 184 -13.20 -1.09 -7.50
C PHE A 184 -14.65 -1.03 -7.02
N THR A 185 -14.94 -0.04 -6.18
CA THR A 185 -16.31 0.31 -5.79
C THR A 185 -16.64 1.67 -6.37
N VAL A 186 -17.85 1.82 -6.91
CA VAL A 186 -18.31 3.10 -7.45
C VAL A 186 -18.51 4.08 -6.30
N GLN A 187 -17.85 5.23 -6.40
CA GLN A 187 -17.85 6.27 -5.38
C GLN A 187 -18.82 7.41 -5.77
N GLY A 188 -19.09 8.30 -4.81
CA GLY A 188 -19.97 9.44 -5.04
C GLY A 188 -19.30 10.62 -5.78
N GLU A 189 -17.98 10.61 -5.88
CA GLU A 189 -17.21 11.66 -6.54
C GLU A 189 -16.06 11.02 -7.32
N TRP A 190 -15.88 11.49 -8.56
CA TRP A 190 -14.77 11.15 -9.42
C TRP A 190 -13.96 12.42 -9.69
N VAL A 191 -12.70 12.42 -9.28
CA VAL A 191 -11.79 13.56 -9.46
C VAL A 191 -10.68 13.14 -10.42
N SER A 192 -10.49 13.92 -11.47
CA SER A 192 -9.35 13.81 -12.38
C SER A 192 -8.68 15.17 -12.55
N ASN A 193 -7.44 15.15 -13.05
CA ASN A 193 -6.70 16.36 -13.40
C ASN A 193 -6.34 16.36 -14.90
N ASP A 194 -5.82 17.48 -15.38
CA ASP A 194 -5.43 17.64 -16.78
C ASP A 194 -3.92 17.36 -17.03
N GLU A 195 -3.24 16.70 -16.09
CA GLU A 195 -1.83 16.33 -16.23
C GLU A 195 -1.67 15.20 -17.25
N VAL A 196 -0.55 15.24 -17.98
CA VAL A 196 -0.24 14.23 -18.98
C VAL A 196 0.15 12.94 -18.28
N ALA A 197 -0.59 11.87 -18.55
CA ALA A 197 -0.33 10.55 -18.02
C ALA A 197 0.69 9.80 -18.90
N LEU A 198 0.43 9.78 -20.21
CA LEU A 198 1.23 9.05 -21.20
C LEU A 198 1.02 9.60 -22.61
N THR A 199 1.89 9.18 -23.53
CA THR A 199 1.79 9.44 -24.97
C THR A 199 1.77 8.11 -25.70
N VAL A 200 0.87 7.96 -26.67
CA VAL A 200 0.74 6.73 -27.46
C VAL A 200 1.02 7.01 -28.92
N ALA A 201 1.97 6.27 -29.50
CA ALA A 201 2.18 6.24 -30.93
C ALA A 201 1.36 5.09 -31.54
N ALA A 202 0.34 5.43 -32.32
CA ALA A 202 -0.62 4.51 -32.94
C ALA A 202 -1.24 5.12 -34.21
N PRO A 203 -1.64 4.33 -35.21
CA PRO A 203 -2.28 4.85 -36.43
C PRO A 203 -3.72 5.35 -36.20
N ARG A 204 -4.33 5.01 -35.07
CA ARG A 204 -5.71 5.36 -34.69
C ARG A 204 -5.84 5.64 -33.19
N PRO A 205 -6.87 6.36 -32.75
CA PRO A 205 -7.14 6.56 -31.32
C PRO A 205 -7.53 5.21 -30.66
N LEU A 206 -6.90 4.87 -29.53
CA LEU A 206 -7.07 3.59 -28.85
C LEU A 206 -7.50 3.77 -27.40
N TYR A 207 -8.40 2.91 -26.93
CA TYR A 207 -8.64 2.73 -25.50
C TYR A 207 -7.52 1.89 -24.91
N LEU A 208 -6.98 2.34 -23.79
CA LEU A 208 -5.80 1.76 -23.16
C LEU A 208 -6.22 1.10 -21.85
N ARG A 209 -6.48 -0.20 -21.92
CA ARG A 209 -6.91 -1.06 -20.82
C ARG A 209 -5.74 -1.44 -19.92
N THR A 210 -5.99 -1.53 -18.62
CA THR A 210 -5.00 -2.09 -17.67
C THR A 210 -5.60 -3.21 -16.81
N ALA A 211 -6.90 -3.17 -16.53
CA ALA A 211 -7.59 -4.23 -15.81
C ALA A 211 -8.99 -4.50 -16.40
N THR A 212 -9.48 -5.73 -16.18
CA THR A 212 -10.85 -6.14 -16.46
C THR A 212 -11.44 -6.88 -15.26
N TYR A 213 -12.75 -6.83 -15.13
CA TYR A 213 -13.46 -7.40 -13.99
C TYR A 213 -14.58 -8.33 -14.44
N ASP A 214 -14.66 -9.47 -13.77
CA ASP A 214 -15.59 -10.56 -14.08
C ASP A 214 -16.75 -10.64 -13.07
N THR A 215 -16.53 -10.25 -11.82
CA THR A 215 -17.51 -10.42 -10.73
C THR A 215 -18.11 -9.07 -10.33
N TYR A 216 -19.44 -8.99 -10.33
CA TYR A 216 -20.17 -7.78 -9.92
C TYR A 216 -20.64 -7.92 -8.46
N THR A 217 -20.38 -6.89 -7.65
CA THR A 217 -20.60 -6.94 -6.19
C THR A 217 -21.89 -6.25 -5.74
N GLY A 218 -22.69 -5.74 -6.67
CA GLY A 218 -23.86 -4.89 -6.39
C GLY A 218 -23.53 -3.40 -6.23
N ARG A 219 -22.26 -3.03 -6.01
CA ARG A 219 -21.81 -1.63 -5.88
C ARG A 219 -20.54 -1.30 -6.67
N GLY A 220 -20.01 -2.28 -7.37
CA GLY A 220 -18.73 -2.21 -8.05
C GLY A 220 -18.35 -3.57 -8.60
N TRP A 221 -17.06 -3.74 -8.85
CA TRP A 221 -16.55 -4.89 -9.55
C TRP A 221 -15.30 -5.42 -8.89
N GLU A 222 -15.14 -6.73 -8.95
CA GLU A 222 -13.93 -7.43 -8.55
C GLU A 222 -13.53 -8.43 -9.63
N ARG A 223 -12.23 -8.69 -9.69
CA ARG A 223 -11.65 -9.74 -10.48
C ARG A 223 -11.58 -10.96 -9.59
N SER A 224 -12.23 -12.05 -9.98
CA SER A 224 -12.17 -13.31 -9.26
C SER A 224 -10.72 -13.74 -9.02
N ASP A 225 -10.48 -14.38 -7.86
CA ASP A 225 -9.17 -14.85 -7.45
C ASP A 225 -8.50 -15.63 -8.59
N GLY A 226 -7.42 -15.04 -9.09
CA GLY A 226 -6.73 -15.49 -10.29
C GLY A 226 -5.32 -15.97 -10.03
N THR A 227 -4.75 -16.69 -11.00
CA THR A 227 -3.30 -16.93 -11.04
C THR A 227 -2.60 -15.69 -11.59
N THR A 228 -1.41 -15.40 -11.06
CA THR A 228 -0.50 -14.45 -11.70
C THR A 228 0.55 -15.23 -12.48
N ARG A 229 0.91 -14.72 -13.66
CA ARG A 229 1.99 -15.28 -14.47
C ARG A 229 2.98 -14.17 -14.79
N GLN A 230 4.26 -14.44 -14.55
CA GLN A 230 5.32 -13.58 -15.05
C GLN A 230 5.59 -13.92 -16.51
N VAL A 231 5.74 -12.90 -17.34
CA VAL A 231 5.99 -13.03 -18.77
C VAL A 231 7.22 -12.17 -19.08
N ALA A 232 8.23 -12.76 -19.72
CA ALA A 232 9.41 -12.01 -20.11
C ALA A 232 9.08 -11.04 -21.25
N ALA A 233 9.95 -10.05 -21.46
CA ALA A 233 9.76 -9.07 -22.52
C ALA A 233 9.78 -9.76 -23.89
N GLY A 234 8.70 -9.58 -24.66
CA GLY A 234 8.55 -10.15 -26.00
C GLY A 234 8.11 -11.62 -26.02
N ASP A 235 7.84 -12.23 -24.87
CA ASP A 235 7.20 -13.54 -24.84
C ASP A 235 5.68 -13.40 -25.09
N ALA A 236 5.08 -14.44 -25.66
CA ALA A 236 3.63 -14.51 -25.83
C ALA A 236 2.93 -14.39 -24.48
N LEU A 237 1.89 -13.56 -24.40
CA LEU A 237 1.12 -13.35 -23.17
C LEU A 237 0.40 -14.63 -22.71
N PHE A 238 0.07 -15.53 -23.62
CA PHE A 238 -0.56 -16.82 -23.31
C PHE A 238 0.13 -17.94 -24.08
N ASP A 239 0.47 -19.04 -23.38
CA ASP A 239 1.22 -20.18 -23.94
C ASP A 239 0.34 -21.15 -24.76
N GLY A 240 -0.95 -20.86 -24.93
CA GLY A 240 -1.92 -21.75 -25.58
C GLY A 240 -3.22 -21.07 -26.01
N PRO A 241 -4.25 -21.84 -26.41
CA PRO A 241 -5.54 -21.31 -26.84
C PRO A 241 -6.15 -20.41 -25.77
N THR A 242 -6.54 -19.21 -26.16
CA THR A 242 -7.12 -18.21 -25.27
C THR A 242 -8.29 -17.50 -25.97
N PRO A 243 -9.39 -17.21 -25.26
CA PRO A 243 -10.44 -16.35 -25.76
C PRO A 243 -9.97 -14.91 -26.05
N GLU A 244 -8.84 -14.48 -25.48
CA GLU A 244 -8.30 -13.14 -25.73
C GLU A 244 -7.71 -12.98 -27.12
N ARG A 245 -7.50 -14.06 -27.88
CA ARG A 245 -6.97 -13.98 -29.26
C ARG A 245 -8.11 -14.21 -30.26
N PRO A 246 -8.49 -13.19 -31.06
CA PRO A 246 -9.47 -13.37 -32.12
C PRO A 246 -8.91 -14.27 -33.22
N SER A 247 -9.78 -15.04 -33.86
CA SER A 247 -9.43 -15.87 -35.03
C SER A 247 -9.89 -15.26 -36.35
N GLU A 248 -10.75 -14.25 -36.30
CA GLU A 248 -11.38 -13.63 -37.46
C GLU A 248 -11.25 -12.11 -37.42
N ALA A 249 -11.16 -11.49 -38.61
CA ALA A 249 -11.24 -10.04 -38.84
C ALA A 249 -10.41 -9.21 -37.84
N TYR A 250 -9.10 -9.44 -37.80
CA TYR A 250 -8.16 -8.65 -37.02
C TYR A 250 -6.94 -8.26 -37.84
N GLU A 251 -6.32 -7.15 -37.45
CA GLU A 251 -5.03 -6.69 -37.94
C GLU A 251 -4.05 -6.62 -36.77
N ILE A 252 -2.78 -6.97 -37.01
CA ILE A 252 -1.74 -6.86 -36.00
C ILE A 252 -1.02 -5.54 -36.16
N GLU A 253 -1.01 -4.75 -35.09
CA GLU A 253 -0.33 -3.46 -35.02
C GLU A 253 0.68 -3.44 -33.87
N THR A 254 1.76 -2.68 -34.05
CA THR A 254 2.71 -2.37 -32.98
C THR A 254 2.40 -0.99 -32.43
N ILE A 255 2.13 -0.92 -31.13
CA ILE A 255 1.79 0.32 -30.43
C ILE A 255 2.93 0.65 -29.47
N THR A 256 3.35 1.92 -29.45
CA THR A 256 4.34 2.40 -28.47
C THR A 256 3.65 3.27 -27.43
N VAL A 257 3.91 2.99 -26.15
CA VAL A 257 3.41 3.76 -25.02
C VAL A 257 4.59 4.37 -24.28
N SER A 258 4.61 5.70 -24.16
CA SER A 258 5.62 6.47 -23.44
C SER A 258 4.99 7.09 -22.20
N MET A 259 5.58 6.84 -21.03
CA MET A 259 5.04 7.31 -19.75
C MET A 259 5.50 8.75 -19.49
N ALA A 260 4.55 9.64 -19.21
CA ALA A 260 4.85 11.02 -18.79
C ALA A 260 4.93 11.15 -17.25
N GLN A 261 4.44 10.14 -16.53
CA GLN A 261 4.51 10.03 -15.07
C GLN A 261 4.54 8.56 -14.63
N THR A 262 4.88 8.30 -13.37
CA THR A 262 4.85 6.94 -12.80
C THR A 262 3.43 6.57 -12.35
N LEU A 263 2.81 5.58 -12.99
CA LEU A 263 1.47 5.08 -12.68
C LEU A 263 1.51 3.78 -11.87
N GLY A 264 2.40 3.73 -10.87
CA GLY A 264 2.68 2.53 -10.09
C GLY A 264 3.26 1.42 -10.96
N ARG A 265 2.75 0.19 -10.81
CA ARG A 265 3.09 -0.95 -11.68
C ARG A 265 2.07 -1.16 -12.80
N ASN A 266 1.06 -0.30 -12.93
CA ASN A 266 0.03 -0.46 -13.95
C ASN A 266 0.64 -0.31 -15.34
N LEU A 267 0.36 -1.27 -16.20
CA LEU A 267 0.72 -1.22 -17.61
C LEU A 267 -0.57 -1.17 -18.43
N PHE A 268 -0.52 -0.47 -19.55
CA PHE A 268 -1.67 -0.22 -20.40
C PHE A 268 -1.53 -0.92 -21.76
N THR A 269 -2.58 -1.59 -22.19
CA THR A 269 -2.65 -2.36 -23.42
C THR A 269 -3.93 -2.03 -24.18
N THR A 270 -4.13 -2.56 -25.38
CA THR A 270 -5.35 -2.33 -26.16
C THR A 270 -5.74 -3.59 -26.94
N GLY A 271 -6.98 -3.64 -27.43
CA GLY A 271 -7.51 -4.79 -28.16
C GLY A 271 -7.15 -6.13 -27.51
N SER A 272 -6.50 -6.98 -28.30
CA SER A 272 -6.06 -8.32 -27.93
C SER A 272 -4.52 -8.38 -27.91
N PRO A 273 -3.87 -8.15 -26.75
CA PRO A 273 -2.42 -8.14 -26.68
C PRO A 273 -1.81 -9.52 -26.90
N LEU A 274 -0.84 -9.57 -27.80
CA LEU A 274 -0.11 -10.78 -28.16
C LEU A 274 1.22 -10.84 -27.40
N GLU A 275 2.00 -9.77 -27.48
CA GLU A 275 3.33 -9.63 -26.88
C GLU A 275 3.48 -8.22 -26.28
N ILE A 276 4.19 -8.13 -25.17
CA ILE A 276 4.59 -6.86 -24.56
C ILE A 276 6.10 -6.88 -24.42
N TYR A 277 6.77 -5.87 -24.98
CA TYR A 277 8.23 -5.73 -24.96
C TYR A 277 8.71 -5.06 -23.67
N ALA A 278 8.21 -5.56 -22.55
CA ALA A 278 8.65 -5.24 -21.20
C ALA A 278 8.35 -6.45 -20.31
N PRO A 279 9.14 -6.71 -19.23
CA PRO A 279 8.81 -7.76 -18.29
C PRO A 279 7.50 -7.43 -17.57
N VAL A 280 6.51 -8.32 -17.64
CA VAL A 280 5.16 -8.09 -17.09
C VAL A 280 4.71 -9.20 -16.15
N VAL A 281 3.76 -8.86 -15.29
CA VAL A 281 2.93 -9.78 -14.52
C VAL A 281 1.52 -9.65 -15.07
N ILE A 282 1.00 -10.72 -15.65
CA ILE A 282 -0.40 -10.78 -16.06
C ILE A 282 -1.24 -11.45 -14.97
N HIS A 283 -2.45 -10.96 -14.79
CA HIS A 283 -3.45 -11.53 -13.91
C HIS A 283 -4.48 -12.27 -14.75
N GLN A 284 -4.73 -13.52 -14.39
CA GLN A 284 -5.63 -14.43 -15.10
C GLN A 284 -6.95 -14.57 -14.34
N SER A 285 -8.04 -14.04 -14.89
CA SER A 285 -9.37 -14.11 -14.24
C SER A 285 -9.78 -15.56 -14.00
N GLY A 286 -10.19 -15.88 -12.76
CA GLY A 286 -10.59 -17.24 -12.36
C GLY A 286 -9.52 -18.33 -12.57
N GLY A 287 -8.24 -17.95 -12.69
CA GLY A 287 -7.14 -18.87 -13.01
C GLY A 287 -7.15 -19.40 -14.46
N GLN A 288 -7.90 -18.74 -15.34
CA GLN A 288 -8.09 -19.14 -16.73
C GLN A 288 -7.23 -18.27 -17.66
N PRO A 289 -6.90 -18.70 -18.90
CA PRO A 289 -6.09 -17.92 -19.83
C PRO A 289 -6.89 -16.74 -20.43
N VAL A 290 -7.38 -15.84 -19.58
CA VAL A 290 -8.16 -14.65 -19.89
C VAL A 290 -7.54 -13.47 -19.13
N LEU A 291 -7.39 -12.33 -19.80
CA LEU A 291 -6.65 -11.19 -19.25
C LEU A 291 -7.52 -10.39 -18.27
N GLY A 292 -7.29 -10.60 -16.98
CA GLY A 292 -7.88 -9.82 -15.89
C GLY A 292 -7.09 -8.55 -15.55
N GLY A 293 -5.81 -8.48 -15.92
CA GLY A 293 -5.03 -7.25 -15.81
C GLY A 293 -3.55 -7.45 -16.11
N VAL A 294 -2.84 -6.33 -16.30
CA VAL A 294 -1.42 -6.34 -16.66
C VAL A 294 -0.66 -5.30 -15.87
N GLU A 295 0.40 -5.77 -15.21
CA GLU A 295 1.33 -4.95 -14.45
C GLU A 295 2.74 -5.10 -15.02
N ALA A 296 3.54 -4.04 -14.99
CA ALA A 296 4.97 -4.16 -15.20
C ALA A 296 5.63 -4.87 -14.01
N ALA A 297 6.64 -5.70 -14.27
CA ALA A 297 7.42 -6.33 -13.20
C ALA A 297 8.11 -5.26 -12.32
N ASN A 298 8.57 -4.18 -12.95
CA ASN A 298 9.09 -2.97 -12.31
C ASN A 298 8.28 -1.75 -12.75
N PRO A 299 8.03 -0.76 -11.87
CA PRO A 299 7.41 0.51 -12.27
C PRO A 299 8.16 1.15 -13.45
N ILE A 300 7.41 1.60 -14.46
CA ILE A 300 7.93 2.35 -15.62
C ILE A 300 7.79 3.84 -15.31
N GLY A 301 8.91 4.55 -15.29
CA GLY A 301 9.02 5.93 -14.87
C GLY A 301 8.77 6.97 -15.98
N PRO A 302 8.77 8.26 -15.66
CA PRO A 302 8.62 9.33 -16.63
C PRO A 302 9.77 9.32 -17.65
N GLY A 303 9.45 9.41 -18.93
CA GLY A 303 10.43 9.35 -20.02
C GLY A 303 10.83 7.94 -20.44
N GLU A 304 10.35 6.91 -19.73
CA GLU A 304 10.46 5.51 -20.13
C GLU A 304 9.19 5.08 -20.89
N GLY A 305 9.25 3.97 -21.62
CA GLY A 305 8.13 3.47 -22.39
C GLY A 305 8.29 2.01 -22.75
N TYR A 306 7.27 1.45 -23.36
CA TYR A 306 7.24 0.07 -23.82
C TYR A 306 6.48 -0.04 -25.14
N GLN A 307 6.72 -1.13 -25.85
CA GLN A 307 5.99 -1.48 -27.06
C GLN A 307 5.16 -2.73 -26.82
N LEU A 308 4.09 -2.86 -27.59
CA LEU A 308 3.21 -4.02 -27.55
C LEU A 308 2.71 -4.33 -28.96
N SER A 309 2.70 -5.62 -29.29
CA SER A 309 2.06 -6.13 -30.50
C SER A 309 0.66 -6.62 -30.14
N VAL A 310 -0.35 -6.05 -30.80
CA VAL A 310 -1.77 -6.28 -30.52
C VAL A 310 -2.51 -6.69 -31.77
N ALA A 311 -3.43 -7.63 -31.62
CA ALA A 311 -4.48 -7.87 -32.59
C ALA A 311 -5.64 -6.91 -32.33
N LEU A 312 -5.93 -6.05 -33.30
CA LEU A 312 -7.02 -5.09 -33.26
C LEU A 312 -8.14 -5.53 -34.19
N SER A 313 -9.38 -5.42 -33.73
CA SER A 313 -10.57 -5.83 -34.48
C SER A 313 -10.76 -4.96 -35.73
N GLU A 314 -10.97 -5.62 -36.87
CA GLU A 314 -11.46 -5.05 -38.14
C GLU A 314 -12.92 -5.46 -38.41
N ALA A 315 -13.56 -6.17 -37.46
CA ALA A 315 -14.88 -6.74 -37.65
C ALA A 315 -15.93 -5.66 -37.97
N ASN A 316 -16.71 -5.91 -39.02
CA ASN A 316 -17.83 -5.06 -39.41
C ASN A 316 -19.13 -5.48 -38.70
N LYS A 317 -20.18 -4.66 -38.80
CA LYS A 317 -21.46 -4.92 -38.10
C LYS A 317 -22.12 -6.23 -38.54
N ALA A 318 -22.07 -6.56 -39.82
CA ALA A 318 -22.67 -7.78 -40.36
C ALA A 318 -21.96 -9.05 -39.85
N GLU A 319 -20.62 -9.04 -39.80
CA GLU A 319 -19.78 -10.12 -39.25
C GLU A 319 -20.09 -10.36 -37.77
N LEU A 320 -20.11 -9.31 -36.95
CA LEU A 320 -20.45 -9.41 -35.53
C LEU A 320 -21.91 -9.87 -35.31
N GLY A 321 -22.83 -9.47 -36.18
CA GLY A 321 -24.22 -9.94 -36.16
C GLY A 321 -24.36 -11.43 -36.49
N ALA A 322 -23.44 -11.98 -37.28
CA ALA A 322 -23.42 -13.39 -37.68
C ALA A 322 -22.60 -14.30 -36.75
N ALA A 323 -21.86 -13.73 -35.78
CA ALA A 323 -20.94 -14.46 -34.89
C ALA A 323 -21.61 -15.56 -34.02
N GLY A 324 -22.93 -15.52 -33.86
CA GLY A 324 -23.69 -16.51 -33.09
C GLY A 324 -23.48 -16.39 -31.57
N THR A 325 -23.77 -17.47 -30.85
CA THR A 325 -23.76 -17.53 -29.37
C THR A 325 -23.03 -18.75 -28.82
N ASP A 326 -22.21 -19.42 -29.65
CA ASP A 326 -21.38 -20.54 -29.21
C ASP A 326 -20.13 -20.03 -28.48
N TYR A 327 -20.35 -19.54 -27.26
CA TYR A 327 -19.29 -18.96 -26.43
C TYR A 327 -18.41 -20.07 -25.84
N PRO A 328 -17.08 -19.90 -25.80
CA PRO A 328 -16.19 -20.78 -25.04
C PRO A 328 -16.67 -20.92 -23.59
N SER A 329 -16.58 -22.12 -22.99
CA SER A 329 -17.08 -22.37 -21.63
C SER A 329 -16.48 -21.41 -20.61
N VAL A 330 -15.17 -21.16 -20.70
CA VAL A 330 -14.46 -20.19 -19.85
C VAL A 330 -15.06 -18.78 -19.90
N VAL A 331 -15.49 -18.32 -21.08
CA VAL A 331 -16.10 -16.99 -21.24
C VAL A 331 -17.51 -17.00 -20.65
N ARG A 332 -18.26 -18.07 -20.91
CA ARG A 332 -19.62 -18.26 -20.38
C ARG A 332 -19.63 -18.25 -18.86
N ASP A 333 -18.76 -19.05 -18.25
CA ASP A 333 -18.76 -19.30 -16.81
C ASP A 333 -18.33 -18.06 -16.00
N LEU A 334 -17.41 -17.25 -16.55
CA LEU A 334 -16.91 -16.03 -15.88
C LEU A 334 -17.76 -14.78 -16.16
N TYR A 335 -18.35 -14.66 -17.36
CA TYR A 335 -18.87 -13.38 -17.84
C TYR A 335 -20.37 -13.37 -18.17
N LEU A 336 -21.11 -14.44 -17.84
CA LEU A 336 -22.58 -14.47 -17.91
C LEU A 336 -23.28 -14.48 -16.55
N ASP A 337 -22.56 -14.39 -15.43
CA ASP A 337 -23.24 -14.31 -14.14
C ASP A 337 -24.13 -13.06 -14.07
N ASP A 338 -25.44 -13.32 -14.01
CA ASP A 338 -26.51 -12.34 -13.93
C ASP A 338 -27.35 -12.51 -12.65
N SER A 339 -26.88 -13.32 -11.70
CA SER A 339 -27.62 -13.70 -10.48
C SER A 339 -28.02 -12.50 -9.61
N THR A 340 -27.24 -11.42 -9.69
CA THR A 340 -27.47 -10.16 -8.99
C THR A 340 -28.36 -9.18 -9.78
N VAL A 341 -28.66 -9.45 -11.05
CA VAL A 341 -29.46 -8.55 -11.90
C VAL A 341 -30.92 -8.60 -11.46
N THR A 342 -31.46 -7.44 -11.10
CA THR A 342 -32.86 -7.30 -10.70
C THR A 342 -33.81 -7.55 -11.87
N GLU A 343 -35.03 -7.98 -11.58
CA GLU A 343 -36.03 -8.24 -12.62
C GLU A 343 -36.40 -6.97 -13.41
N ARG A 344 -36.31 -5.79 -12.79
CA ARG A 344 -36.54 -4.50 -13.48
C ARG A 344 -35.47 -4.26 -14.55
N VAL A 345 -34.21 -4.48 -14.22
CA VAL A 345 -33.09 -4.37 -15.18
C VAL A 345 -33.25 -5.38 -16.32
N ARG A 346 -33.62 -6.63 -16.02
CA ARG A 346 -33.89 -7.66 -17.05
C ARG A 346 -35.01 -7.25 -18.01
N ASN A 347 -36.11 -6.71 -17.48
CA ASN A 347 -37.24 -6.24 -18.29
C ASN A 347 -36.84 -5.06 -19.17
N LEU A 348 -36.12 -4.07 -18.62
CA LEU A 348 -35.65 -2.91 -19.38
C LEU A 348 -34.68 -3.34 -20.51
N ALA A 349 -33.75 -4.25 -20.24
CA ALA A 349 -32.84 -4.77 -21.26
C ALA A 349 -33.60 -5.46 -22.41
N ARG A 350 -34.64 -6.25 -22.11
CA ARG A 350 -35.50 -6.87 -23.13
C ARG A 350 -36.33 -5.86 -23.91
N GLU A 351 -36.82 -4.81 -23.25
CA GLU A 351 -37.59 -3.73 -23.89
C GLU A 351 -36.73 -2.92 -24.85
N VAL A 352 -35.57 -2.44 -24.39
CA VAL A 352 -34.63 -1.65 -25.20
C VAL A 352 -34.13 -2.42 -26.42
N THR A 353 -34.09 -3.75 -26.35
CA THR A 353 -33.57 -4.61 -27.42
C THR A 353 -34.65 -5.36 -28.21
N ALA A 354 -35.92 -5.00 -28.05
CA ALA A 354 -37.04 -5.71 -28.66
C ALA A 354 -36.96 -5.80 -30.19
N ASP A 355 -36.44 -4.76 -30.85
CA ASP A 355 -36.32 -4.67 -32.30
C ASP A 355 -34.99 -5.22 -32.85
N ALA A 356 -34.07 -5.66 -31.99
CA ALA A 356 -32.76 -6.14 -32.40
C ALA A 356 -32.79 -7.61 -32.85
N ALA A 357 -32.29 -7.89 -34.05
CA ALA A 357 -32.37 -9.21 -34.67
C ALA A 357 -31.26 -10.18 -34.21
N ASN A 358 -30.12 -9.66 -33.74
CA ASN A 358 -28.94 -10.45 -33.37
C ASN A 358 -28.21 -9.88 -32.15
N SER A 359 -27.24 -10.63 -31.62
CA SER A 359 -26.46 -10.27 -30.43
C SER A 359 -25.74 -8.92 -30.56
N TYR A 360 -25.22 -8.60 -31.74
CA TYR A 360 -24.54 -7.33 -31.99
C TYR A 360 -25.51 -6.15 -31.93
N GLU A 361 -26.66 -6.27 -32.62
CA GLU A 361 -27.70 -5.23 -32.60
C GLU A 361 -28.27 -5.02 -31.19
N ARG A 362 -28.39 -6.08 -30.37
CA ARG A 362 -28.79 -5.96 -28.96
C ARG A 362 -27.78 -5.14 -28.17
N ALA A 363 -26.48 -5.44 -28.31
CA ALA A 363 -25.42 -4.68 -27.66
C ALA A 363 -25.39 -3.22 -28.14
N GLU A 364 -25.56 -2.98 -29.44
CA GLU A 364 -25.61 -1.63 -30.02
C GLU A 364 -26.82 -0.83 -29.50
N ALA A 365 -27.99 -1.46 -29.38
CA ALA A 365 -29.19 -0.84 -28.84
C ALA A 365 -29.06 -0.47 -27.37
N LEU A 366 -28.45 -1.34 -26.53
CA LEU A 366 -28.17 -1.03 -25.12
C LEU A 366 -27.22 0.16 -24.97
N ALA A 367 -26.11 0.18 -25.73
CA ALA A 367 -25.16 1.29 -25.70
C ALA A 367 -25.84 2.60 -26.17
N ALA A 368 -26.61 2.54 -27.24
CA ALA A 368 -27.33 3.70 -27.77
C ALA A 368 -28.39 4.24 -26.78
N PHE A 369 -29.09 3.36 -26.06
CA PHE A 369 -30.05 3.75 -25.03
C PHE A 369 -29.37 4.54 -23.91
N LEU A 370 -28.33 3.98 -23.31
CA LEU A 370 -27.59 4.64 -22.21
C LEU A 370 -26.95 5.96 -22.66
N GLN A 371 -26.45 6.02 -23.89
CA GLN A 371 -25.76 7.19 -24.43
C GLN A 371 -26.74 8.30 -24.87
N ARG A 372 -27.89 7.95 -25.45
CA ARG A 372 -28.75 8.93 -26.16
C ARG A 372 -30.05 9.27 -25.45
N ASP A 373 -30.52 8.43 -24.52
CA ASP A 373 -31.74 8.73 -23.78
C ASP A 373 -31.55 10.04 -22.98
N PRO A 374 -32.45 11.04 -23.17
CA PRO A 374 -32.32 12.36 -22.57
C PRO A 374 -32.40 12.36 -21.04
N SER A 375 -32.96 11.30 -20.44
CA SER A 375 -33.11 11.18 -18.98
C SER A 375 -31.78 10.92 -18.26
N PHE A 376 -30.76 10.41 -18.94
CA PHE A 376 -29.43 10.22 -18.36
C PHE A 376 -28.59 11.50 -18.40
N THR A 377 -27.78 11.74 -17.38
CA THR A 377 -26.84 12.87 -17.32
C THR A 377 -25.46 12.38 -16.89
N TYR A 378 -24.41 12.92 -17.52
CA TYR A 378 -23.05 12.64 -17.07
C TYR A 378 -22.67 13.63 -15.95
N GLU A 379 -22.39 13.11 -14.77
CA GLU A 379 -21.96 13.90 -13.61
C GLU A 379 -20.80 13.23 -12.88
N THR A 380 -19.77 14.03 -12.57
CA THR A 380 -18.58 13.56 -11.83
C THR A 380 -18.83 13.46 -10.33
N VAL A 381 -19.85 14.15 -9.83
CA VAL A 381 -20.37 14.02 -8.46
C VAL A 381 -21.78 13.45 -8.56
N ALA A 382 -21.96 12.19 -8.18
CA ALA A 382 -23.20 11.45 -8.35
C ALA A 382 -23.64 10.77 -7.06
N PRO A 383 -24.95 10.70 -6.77
CA PRO A 383 -25.45 9.97 -5.62
C PRO A 383 -25.12 8.48 -5.70
N ILE A 384 -24.82 7.89 -4.54
CA ILE A 384 -24.65 6.45 -4.38
C ILE A 384 -25.90 5.85 -3.72
N PRO A 385 -26.28 4.61 -4.06
CA PRO A 385 -27.38 3.91 -3.40
C PRO A 385 -27.14 3.81 -1.89
N GLN A 386 -28.20 3.94 -1.08
CA GLN A 386 -28.13 3.76 0.37
C GLN A 386 -28.60 2.35 0.77
N ASN A 387 -28.35 1.94 2.02
CA ASN A 387 -28.93 0.73 2.62
C ASN A 387 -28.71 -0.60 1.89
N GLY A 388 -27.65 -0.71 1.08
CA GLY A 388 -27.32 -1.94 0.34
C GLY A 388 -28.13 -2.16 -0.94
N GLU A 389 -28.80 -1.14 -1.46
CA GLU A 389 -29.42 -1.19 -2.79
C GLU A 389 -28.38 -1.41 -3.90
N ASP A 390 -28.82 -2.09 -4.97
CA ASP A 390 -28.01 -2.37 -6.15
C ASP A 390 -27.75 -1.08 -6.96
N LEU A 391 -26.49 -0.87 -7.34
CA LEU A 391 -26.04 0.32 -8.07
C LEU A 391 -26.68 0.45 -9.45
N VAL A 392 -26.81 -0.66 -10.18
CA VAL A 392 -27.34 -0.64 -11.55
C VAL A 392 -28.85 -0.37 -11.52
N ASP A 393 -29.61 -1.01 -10.63
CA ASP A 393 -31.04 -0.71 -10.46
C ASP A 393 -31.25 0.76 -10.04
N PHE A 394 -30.51 1.23 -9.03
CA PHE A 394 -30.54 2.62 -8.57
C PHE A 394 -30.26 3.60 -9.72
N PHE A 395 -29.17 3.38 -10.46
CA PHE A 395 -28.78 4.25 -11.56
C PHE A 395 -29.81 4.28 -12.69
N LEU A 396 -30.41 3.13 -13.05
CA LEU A 396 -31.35 3.06 -14.16
C LEU A 396 -32.74 3.61 -13.80
N PHE A 397 -33.15 3.53 -12.53
CA PHE A 397 -34.55 3.73 -12.17
C PHE A 397 -34.85 4.73 -11.07
N ASP A 398 -33.90 5.09 -10.21
CA ASP A 398 -34.19 6.05 -9.15
C ASP A 398 -34.44 7.45 -9.75
N GLU A 399 -35.59 8.04 -9.41
CA GLU A 399 -36.05 9.29 -10.02
C GLU A 399 -35.43 10.55 -9.39
N VAL A 400 -34.79 10.42 -8.22
CA VAL A 400 -34.29 11.56 -7.44
C VAL A 400 -32.77 11.65 -7.51
N GLY A 401 -32.11 10.53 -7.23
CA GLY A 401 -30.65 10.39 -7.21
C GLY A 401 -30.08 9.58 -8.37
N GLY A 402 -30.90 8.77 -9.07
CA GLY A 402 -30.50 7.97 -10.22
C GLY A 402 -30.33 8.75 -11.53
N ARG A 403 -30.07 8.03 -12.62
CA ARG A 403 -29.84 8.50 -13.99
C ARG A 403 -28.74 9.55 -14.18
N GLN A 404 -27.98 9.85 -13.14
CA GLN A 404 -26.81 10.70 -13.18
C GLN A 404 -25.60 9.93 -12.64
N GLY A 405 -24.48 10.03 -13.33
CA GLY A 405 -23.30 9.25 -12.99
C GLY A 405 -22.13 9.54 -13.93
N TYR A 406 -20.97 9.01 -13.59
CA TYR A 406 -19.80 9.01 -14.46
C TYR A 406 -19.58 7.61 -15.07
N CYS A 407 -18.50 7.44 -15.83
CA CYS A 407 -18.24 6.26 -16.67
C CYS A 407 -18.47 4.89 -15.99
N GLN A 408 -18.14 4.72 -14.72
CA GLN A 408 -18.33 3.45 -14.00
C GLN A 408 -19.82 3.06 -13.86
N TYR A 409 -20.73 4.02 -13.70
CA TYR A 409 -22.17 3.75 -13.65
C TYR A 409 -22.66 3.22 -15.01
N TYR A 410 -22.30 3.91 -16.09
CA TYR A 410 -22.68 3.55 -17.45
C TYR A 410 -22.10 2.20 -17.87
N ALA A 411 -20.81 1.96 -17.61
CA ALA A 411 -20.16 0.68 -17.91
C ALA A 411 -20.79 -0.48 -17.12
N SER A 412 -21.07 -0.27 -15.83
CA SER A 412 -21.74 -1.29 -15.00
C SER A 412 -23.14 -1.59 -15.50
N ALA A 413 -23.95 -0.58 -15.81
CA ALA A 413 -25.30 -0.76 -16.34
C ALA A 413 -25.27 -1.47 -17.69
N MET A 414 -24.38 -1.07 -18.59
CA MET A 414 -24.21 -1.72 -19.90
C MET A 414 -23.87 -3.20 -19.76
N VAL A 415 -22.89 -3.54 -18.92
CA VAL A 415 -22.46 -4.93 -18.72
C VAL A 415 -23.58 -5.76 -18.09
N MET A 416 -24.24 -5.28 -17.03
CA MET A 416 -25.29 -6.07 -16.37
C MET A 416 -26.55 -6.23 -17.24
N MET A 417 -26.91 -5.20 -18.03
CA MET A 417 -27.98 -5.33 -19.03
C MET A 417 -27.61 -6.35 -20.11
N ALA A 418 -26.36 -6.33 -20.61
CA ALA A 418 -25.89 -7.27 -21.62
C ALA A 418 -25.87 -8.73 -21.09
N ARG A 419 -25.35 -8.96 -19.88
CA ARG A 419 -25.33 -10.28 -19.23
C ARG A 419 -26.75 -10.85 -19.08
N SER A 420 -27.71 -10.01 -18.71
CA SER A 420 -29.12 -10.41 -18.59
C SER A 420 -29.78 -10.89 -19.88
N LEU A 421 -29.19 -10.55 -21.04
CA LEU A 421 -29.61 -11.00 -22.36
C LEU A 421 -28.79 -12.19 -22.88
N GLY A 422 -27.92 -12.77 -22.04
CA GLY A 422 -27.03 -13.88 -22.40
C GLY A 422 -25.82 -13.45 -23.22
N LEU A 423 -25.41 -12.18 -23.16
CA LEU A 423 -24.21 -11.68 -23.83
C LEU A 423 -23.03 -11.63 -22.83
N PRO A 424 -21.93 -12.37 -23.03
CA PRO A 424 -20.81 -12.35 -22.11
C PRO A 424 -20.14 -10.97 -22.14
N ALA A 425 -20.10 -10.31 -20.99
CA ALA A 425 -19.69 -8.93 -20.89
C ALA A 425 -18.83 -8.69 -19.65
N ARG A 426 -17.90 -7.74 -19.74
CA ARG A 426 -17.00 -7.34 -18.64
C ARG A 426 -16.79 -5.84 -18.60
N VAL A 427 -16.48 -5.31 -17.42
CA VAL A 427 -16.01 -3.94 -17.29
C VAL A 427 -14.50 -3.93 -17.48
N ALA A 428 -14.04 -3.03 -18.35
CA ALA A 428 -12.64 -2.72 -18.55
C ALA A 428 -12.35 -1.31 -18.06
N VAL A 429 -11.16 -1.11 -17.49
CA VAL A 429 -10.72 0.18 -16.95
C VAL A 429 -9.33 0.53 -17.47
N GLY A 430 -9.09 1.83 -17.63
CA GLY A 430 -7.83 2.37 -18.11
C GLY A 430 -8.00 3.80 -18.59
N PHE A 431 -7.52 4.11 -19.80
CA PHE A 431 -7.70 5.42 -20.42
C PHE A 431 -8.52 5.34 -21.70
N ALA A 432 -9.47 6.25 -21.86
CA ALA A 432 -10.08 6.56 -23.14
C ALA A 432 -9.05 7.21 -24.09
N PRO A 433 -9.32 7.23 -25.41
CA PRO A 433 -8.36 7.75 -26.37
C PRO A 433 -8.04 9.23 -26.14
N GLY A 434 -6.75 9.55 -26.21
CA GLY A 434 -6.24 10.91 -26.02
C GLY A 434 -6.52 11.87 -27.18
N GLU A 435 -5.91 13.04 -27.08
CA GLU A 435 -5.91 14.06 -28.13
C GLU A 435 -4.77 13.82 -29.12
N LEU A 436 -5.05 13.94 -30.43
CA LEU A 436 -4.02 13.85 -31.45
C LEU A 436 -3.16 15.12 -31.43
N THR A 437 -1.88 15.00 -31.09
CA THR A 437 -0.95 16.14 -31.03
C THR A 437 -0.02 16.20 -32.23
N GLU A 438 0.36 15.04 -32.77
CA GLU A 438 1.20 14.88 -33.96
C GLU A 438 0.65 13.70 -34.79
N PRO A 439 1.07 13.53 -36.07
CA PRO A 439 0.67 12.35 -36.84
C PRO A 439 0.95 11.06 -36.06
N ASN A 440 -0.09 10.23 -35.92
CA ASN A 440 -0.05 8.96 -35.19
C ASN A 440 0.41 9.07 -33.72
N THR A 441 0.30 10.23 -33.08
CA THR A 441 0.71 10.43 -31.68
C THR A 441 -0.41 11.06 -30.87
N TYR A 442 -0.85 10.35 -29.82
CA TYR A 442 -1.96 10.73 -28.96
C TYR A 442 -1.45 11.07 -27.56
N LEU A 443 -1.78 12.26 -27.08
CA LEU A 443 -1.53 12.71 -25.72
C LEU A 443 -2.69 12.28 -24.82
N VAL A 444 -2.40 11.46 -23.80
CA VAL A 444 -3.38 10.94 -22.85
C VAL A 444 -3.13 11.58 -21.49
N ARG A 445 -4.19 12.17 -20.94
CA ARG A 445 -4.19 12.87 -19.65
C ARG A 445 -4.89 12.03 -18.59
N GLU A 446 -4.69 12.37 -17.32
CA GLU A 446 -5.44 11.72 -16.23
C GLU A 446 -6.96 11.90 -16.39
N ALA A 447 -7.41 13.04 -16.94
CA ALA A 447 -8.80 13.29 -17.30
C ALA A 447 -9.37 12.30 -18.32
N ASN A 448 -8.53 11.55 -19.04
CA ASN A 448 -8.96 10.48 -19.92
C ASN A 448 -9.18 9.14 -19.17
N ALA A 449 -8.94 9.05 -17.85
CA ALA A 449 -9.18 7.83 -17.11
C ALA A 449 -10.65 7.42 -17.23
N HIS A 450 -10.91 6.16 -17.56
CA HIS A 450 -12.22 5.74 -18.05
C HIS A 450 -12.53 4.28 -17.77
N ALA A 451 -13.84 3.97 -17.72
CA ALA A 451 -14.39 2.64 -17.62
C ALA A 451 -15.38 2.40 -18.76
N TRP A 452 -15.28 1.25 -19.43
CA TRP A 452 -16.15 0.89 -20.55
C TRP A 452 -16.56 -0.58 -20.49
N ALA A 453 -17.55 -0.94 -21.31
CA ALA A 453 -18.00 -2.31 -21.46
C ALA A 453 -17.27 -3.00 -22.62
N GLU A 454 -16.85 -4.24 -22.40
CA GLU A 454 -16.40 -5.16 -23.45
C GLU A 454 -17.37 -6.34 -23.53
N ILE A 455 -17.83 -6.68 -24.74
CA ILE A 455 -18.76 -7.78 -25.00
C ILE A 455 -18.09 -8.78 -25.96
N TYR A 456 -18.17 -10.06 -25.61
CA TYR A 456 -17.53 -11.13 -26.37
C TYR A 456 -18.38 -11.60 -27.55
N PHE A 457 -17.74 -11.75 -28.71
CA PHE A 457 -18.33 -12.34 -29.92
C PHE A 457 -17.48 -13.54 -30.36
N PRO A 458 -18.08 -14.74 -30.58
CA PRO A 458 -17.33 -15.92 -31.01
C PRO A 458 -16.54 -15.63 -32.29
N GLY A 459 -15.28 -16.07 -32.35
CA GLY A 459 -14.36 -15.82 -33.47
C GLY A 459 -13.73 -14.41 -33.48
N TYR A 460 -14.45 -13.38 -33.01
CA TYR A 460 -14.03 -11.97 -33.03
C TYR A 460 -13.48 -11.45 -31.69
N GLY A 461 -13.64 -12.19 -30.60
CA GLY A 461 -13.13 -11.81 -29.28
C GLY A 461 -13.92 -10.69 -28.60
N TRP A 462 -13.25 -9.97 -27.70
CA TRP A 462 -13.84 -8.87 -26.93
C TRP A 462 -13.96 -7.58 -27.75
N GLN A 463 -15.18 -7.05 -27.86
CA GLN A 463 -15.49 -5.83 -28.59
C GLN A 463 -15.92 -4.72 -27.62
N ILE A 464 -15.37 -3.51 -27.81
CA ILE A 464 -15.66 -2.34 -26.99
C ILE A 464 -17.05 -1.76 -27.35
N PHE A 465 -17.86 -1.48 -26.32
CA PHE A 465 -19.10 -0.72 -26.42
C PHE A 465 -19.05 0.47 -25.46
N GLU A 466 -19.02 1.68 -26.02
CA GLU A 466 -19.06 2.92 -25.26
C GLU A 466 -20.51 3.32 -25.00
N ALA A 467 -20.92 3.30 -23.74
CA ALA A 467 -22.28 3.63 -23.30
C ALA A 467 -22.36 5.00 -22.61
N THR A 468 -21.23 5.64 -22.36
CA THR A 468 -21.15 6.91 -21.61
C THR A 468 -21.62 8.07 -22.47
N LYS A 469 -22.65 8.78 -21.99
CA LYS A 469 -23.31 9.88 -22.71
C LYS A 469 -22.39 11.03 -23.15
N SER A 470 -21.37 11.36 -22.37
CA SER A 470 -20.45 12.48 -22.65
C SER A 470 -19.30 12.11 -23.61
N ILE A 471 -19.16 10.84 -23.96
CA ILE A 471 -18.07 10.37 -24.82
C ILE A 471 -18.66 9.89 -26.14
N GLU A 472 -18.32 10.59 -27.22
CA GLU A 472 -18.62 10.08 -28.56
C GLU A 472 -17.75 8.83 -28.83
N SER A 473 -18.41 7.74 -29.23
CA SER A 473 -17.67 6.55 -29.68
C SER A 473 -16.85 6.91 -30.90
N ARG A 474 -15.53 6.96 -30.76
CA ARG A 474 -14.59 7.17 -31.88
C ARG A 474 -14.42 5.91 -32.75
N PHE A 475 -15.09 4.81 -32.41
CA PHE A 475 -15.13 3.60 -33.22
C PHE A 475 -16.34 3.63 -34.14
N VAL A 476 -16.13 4.06 -35.39
CA VAL A 476 -17.12 3.85 -36.46
C VAL A 476 -16.85 2.49 -37.07
N ARG A 477 -17.66 1.49 -36.72
CA ARG A 477 -17.62 0.17 -37.37
C ARG A 477 -18.30 0.26 -38.74
N PRO A 478 -17.63 -0.16 -39.83
CA PRO A 478 -18.28 -0.30 -41.12
C PRO A 478 -19.50 -1.22 -41.02
N THR A 479 -20.56 -0.92 -41.76
CA THR A 479 -21.76 -1.78 -41.77
C THR A 479 -21.44 -3.18 -42.30
N GLY A 480 -20.55 -3.26 -43.30
CA GLY A 480 -20.32 -4.48 -44.07
C GLY A 480 -21.49 -4.81 -45.00
N ASP A 481 -21.34 -5.87 -45.78
CA ASP A 481 -22.41 -6.42 -46.61
C ASP A 481 -22.82 -7.80 -46.04
N PRO A 482 -24.07 -7.94 -45.54
CA PRO A 482 -24.57 -9.19 -44.98
C PRO A 482 -24.57 -10.38 -45.95
N SER A 483 -24.52 -10.12 -47.27
CA SER A 483 -24.53 -11.14 -48.32
C SER A 483 -23.15 -11.62 -48.74
N THR A 484 -22.09 -10.94 -48.29
CA THR A 484 -20.70 -11.24 -48.64
C THR A 484 -19.83 -11.39 -47.41
N VAL A 485 -20.36 -11.98 -46.31
CA VAL A 485 -19.54 -12.45 -45.19
C VAL A 485 -18.44 -13.31 -45.79
N ALA A 486 -17.27 -12.70 -45.98
CA ALA A 486 -16.17 -13.33 -46.67
C ALA A 486 -15.80 -14.56 -45.84
N PRO A 487 -15.26 -15.63 -46.43
CA PRO A 487 -14.60 -16.64 -45.62
C PRO A 487 -13.64 -15.89 -44.68
N PRO A 488 -13.60 -16.25 -43.38
CA PRO A 488 -12.83 -15.52 -42.40
C PRO A 488 -11.45 -15.27 -42.98
N ARG A 489 -11.01 -14.01 -43.00
CA ARG A 489 -9.60 -13.71 -43.25
C ARG A 489 -8.86 -14.40 -42.11
N VAL A 490 -8.44 -15.64 -42.35
CA VAL A 490 -7.59 -16.38 -41.44
C VAL A 490 -6.36 -15.50 -41.32
N GLY A 491 -6.21 -14.85 -40.17
CA GLY A 491 -4.98 -14.14 -39.89
C GLY A 491 -3.86 -15.17 -40.03
N ILE A 492 -2.98 -14.96 -41.02
CA ILE A 492 -1.75 -15.72 -41.11
C ILE A 492 -1.04 -15.49 -39.77
N ASP A 493 -0.77 -16.55 -39.02
CA ASP A 493 -0.03 -16.48 -37.76
C ASP A 493 1.35 -15.88 -38.04
N PRO A 494 1.63 -14.61 -37.71
CA PRO A 494 2.91 -14.00 -37.99
C PRO A 494 3.96 -14.42 -36.96
N LEU A 495 3.63 -15.24 -35.96
CA LEU A 495 4.63 -15.87 -35.08
C LEU A 495 5.59 -16.78 -35.86
N LEU A 496 5.30 -17.10 -37.12
CA LEU A 496 6.21 -17.82 -38.01
C LEU A 496 7.23 -16.92 -38.74
N ASP A 497 7.06 -15.59 -38.82
CA ASP A 497 7.96 -14.70 -39.61
C ASP A 497 8.24 -13.30 -39.00
N PHE A 498 7.79 -12.98 -37.77
CA PHE A 498 8.04 -11.65 -37.17
C PHE A 498 9.43 -11.59 -36.49
N GLU A 499 10.46 -11.14 -37.21
CA GLU A 499 11.73 -10.71 -36.62
C GLU A 499 11.69 -9.23 -36.23
N LEU A 500 11.75 -8.94 -34.92
CA LEU A 500 12.02 -7.60 -34.40
C LEU A 500 13.33 -7.04 -34.99
N ASP A 501 13.35 -5.73 -35.23
CA ASP A 501 14.59 -5.02 -35.57
C ASP A 501 15.70 -5.38 -34.53
N PRO A 502 16.85 -5.94 -34.97
CA PRO A 502 17.92 -6.36 -34.08
C PRO A 502 18.50 -5.23 -33.21
N THR A 503 18.36 -3.97 -33.64
CA THR A 503 18.80 -2.80 -32.87
C THR A 503 17.83 -2.50 -31.72
N LEU A 504 16.54 -2.52 -32.00
CA LEU A 504 15.47 -2.32 -31.03
C LEU A 504 15.43 -3.46 -30.01
N ARG A 505 15.61 -4.71 -30.45
CA ARG A 505 15.72 -5.88 -29.57
C ARG A 505 16.90 -5.76 -28.60
N ARG A 506 17.98 -5.10 -29.01
CA ARG A 506 19.16 -4.85 -28.16
C ARG A 506 18.91 -3.75 -27.12
N GLU A 507 18.16 -2.71 -27.45
CA GLU A 507 17.74 -1.67 -26.51
C GLU A 507 16.71 -2.18 -25.49
N ILE A 508 15.76 -3.03 -25.93
CA ILE A 508 14.76 -3.69 -25.06
C ILE A 508 15.44 -4.67 -24.10
N ASN A 509 16.37 -5.50 -24.58
CA ASN A 509 17.17 -6.40 -23.72
C ASN A 509 18.12 -5.65 -22.76
N ALA A 510 18.38 -4.36 -23.02
CA ALA A 510 19.15 -3.50 -22.14
C ALA A 510 18.29 -2.87 -21.02
N LEU A 511 16.96 -3.03 -21.06
CA LEU A 511 16.12 -2.76 -19.89
C LEU A 511 16.54 -3.73 -18.77
N PRO A 512 16.60 -3.27 -17.51
CA PRO A 512 17.06 -4.11 -16.41
C PRO A 512 16.17 -5.35 -16.24
N SER A 513 16.69 -6.50 -16.65
CA SER A 513 16.17 -7.83 -16.35
C SER A 513 16.88 -8.38 -15.12
N VAL A 514 16.19 -9.23 -14.35
CA VAL A 514 16.79 -9.94 -13.22
C VAL A 514 17.09 -11.37 -13.68
N ASP A 515 18.35 -11.78 -13.56
CA ASP A 515 18.72 -13.19 -13.60
C ASP A 515 18.14 -13.88 -12.35
N PHE A 516 17.00 -14.54 -12.51
CA PHE A 516 16.52 -15.49 -11.51
C PHE A 516 17.06 -16.88 -11.83
N ILE A 517 17.67 -17.50 -10.83
CA ILE A 517 18.10 -18.90 -10.89
C ILE A 517 16.85 -19.76 -11.14
N GLU A 518 16.82 -20.37 -12.32
CA GLU A 518 15.88 -21.40 -12.71
C GLU A 518 15.92 -22.54 -11.67
N GLY A 519 14.87 -22.63 -10.87
CA GLY A 519 14.74 -23.58 -9.78
C GLY A 519 13.32 -24.11 -9.73
N GLY A 520 12.89 -24.75 -10.83
CA GLY A 520 11.73 -25.62 -10.82
C GLY A 520 11.98 -26.79 -9.88
N THR A 521 11.21 -26.88 -8.81
CA THR A 521 10.83 -28.16 -8.23
C THR A 521 9.36 -28.12 -7.90
N ASP A 522 8.62 -29.02 -8.53
CA ASP A 522 7.35 -29.57 -8.06
C ASP A 522 7.40 -29.73 -6.54
N VAL A 523 6.71 -28.85 -5.82
CA VAL A 523 6.27 -29.15 -4.46
C VAL A 523 4.78 -29.35 -4.55
N ALA A 524 4.37 -30.61 -4.55
CA ALA A 524 3.01 -31.00 -4.20
C ALA A 524 2.61 -30.19 -2.95
N ARG A 525 1.68 -29.25 -3.15
CA ARG A 525 1.17 -28.38 -2.09
C ARG A 525 0.48 -29.30 -1.08
N PRO A 526 0.97 -29.42 0.18
CA PRO A 526 0.16 -30.07 1.20
C PRO A 526 -1.08 -29.21 1.39
N ASP A 527 -2.25 -29.86 1.50
CA ASP A 527 -3.58 -29.25 1.59
C ASP A 527 -3.54 -27.89 2.29
N ALA A 528 -3.71 -26.83 1.51
CA ALA A 528 -3.67 -25.48 2.01
C ALA A 528 -4.92 -25.24 2.85
N PRO A 529 -4.78 -24.90 4.13
CA PRO A 529 -5.93 -24.59 4.96
C PRO A 529 -6.63 -23.31 4.44
N SER A 530 -7.97 -23.27 4.59
CA SER A 530 -8.82 -22.21 4.04
C SER A 530 -8.37 -20.80 4.48
N ALA A 531 -8.71 -19.77 3.70
CA ALA A 531 -8.29 -18.37 3.92
C ALA A 531 -8.53 -17.85 5.36
N ALA A 532 -9.47 -18.44 6.09
CA ALA A 532 -9.72 -18.16 7.51
C ALA A 532 -8.60 -18.65 8.46
N GLU A 533 -7.90 -19.73 8.15
CA GLU A 533 -6.77 -20.27 8.92
C GLU A 533 -5.44 -19.57 8.58
N SER A 534 -5.27 -19.11 7.33
CA SER A 534 -4.13 -18.28 6.92
C SER A 534 -4.09 -16.92 7.66
N SER A 535 -5.26 -16.31 7.86
CA SER A 535 -5.43 -15.10 8.69
C SER A 535 -5.01 -15.30 10.15
N ARG A 536 -5.27 -16.48 10.74
CA ARG A 536 -4.83 -16.79 12.12
C ARG A 536 -3.33 -17.00 12.24
N ASN A 537 -2.70 -17.66 11.26
CA ASN A 537 -1.27 -17.95 11.29
C ASN A 537 -0.41 -16.72 10.95
N GLY A 538 -0.87 -15.86 10.04
CA GLY A 538 -0.22 -14.57 9.74
C GLY A 538 -0.22 -13.62 10.95
N ASN A 539 -1.36 -13.56 11.66
CA ASN A 539 -1.47 -12.80 12.91
C ASN A 539 -0.58 -13.38 14.03
N ALA A 540 -0.47 -14.70 14.14
CA ALA A 540 0.42 -15.35 15.09
C ALA A 540 1.90 -15.11 14.77
N LEU A 541 2.29 -15.07 13.49
CA LEU A 541 3.65 -14.77 13.06
C LEU A 541 4.01 -13.30 13.35
N LEU A 542 3.11 -12.37 13.06
CA LEU A 542 3.29 -10.95 13.37
C LEU A 542 3.45 -10.73 14.89
N VAL A 543 2.59 -11.36 15.69
CA VAL A 543 2.69 -11.32 17.16
C VAL A 543 3.98 -11.99 17.65
N ALA A 544 4.39 -13.12 17.06
CA ALA A 544 5.65 -13.78 17.41
C ALA A 544 6.87 -12.91 17.06
N VAL A 545 6.86 -12.23 15.90
CA VAL A 545 7.92 -11.29 15.48
C VAL A 545 7.95 -10.07 16.39
N LEU A 546 6.79 -9.53 16.78
CA LEU A 546 6.71 -8.41 17.74
C LEU A 546 7.19 -8.83 19.13
N ILE A 547 6.84 -10.04 19.60
CA ILE A 547 7.32 -10.59 20.87
C ILE A 547 8.83 -10.84 20.82
N LEU A 548 9.35 -11.42 19.73
CA LEU A 548 10.78 -11.65 19.54
C LEU A 548 11.55 -10.35 19.39
N GLY A 549 10.98 -9.35 18.70
CA GLY A 549 11.53 -8.00 18.59
C GLY A 549 11.56 -7.27 19.94
N ALA A 550 10.49 -7.37 20.72
CA ALA A 550 10.44 -6.84 22.08
C ALA A 550 11.43 -7.57 23.01
N ALA A 551 11.53 -8.89 22.91
CA ALA A 551 12.48 -9.70 23.69
C ALA A 551 13.94 -9.40 23.29
N ALA A 552 14.23 -9.24 22.00
CA ALA A 552 15.54 -8.84 21.48
C ALA A 552 15.87 -7.41 21.92
N PHE A 553 14.93 -6.48 21.88
CA PHE A 553 15.10 -5.12 22.37
C PHE A 553 15.40 -5.12 23.88
N VAL A 554 14.62 -5.84 24.68
CA VAL A 554 14.86 -6.00 26.13
C VAL A 554 16.22 -6.66 26.39
N TRP A 555 16.59 -7.69 25.63
CA TRP A 555 17.88 -8.37 25.74
C TRP A 555 19.05 -7.45 25.38
N ILE A 556 18.97 -6.69 24.28
CA ILE A 556 19.96 -5.69 23.88
C ILE A 556 20.06 -4.59 24.94
N ARG A 557 18.93 -4.11 25.48
CA ARG A 557 18.89 -3.13 26.57
C ARG A 557 19.54 -3.68 27.84
N MET A 558 19.25 -4.93 28.21
CA MET A 558 19.84 -5.62 29.36
C MET A 558 21.32 -5.85 29.17
N ARG A 559 21.77 -6.23 27.96
CA ARG A 559 23.19 -6.45 27.63
C ARG A 559 23.96 -5.13 27.60
N HIS A 560 23.35 -4.06 27.10
CA HIS A 560 23.93 -2.70 27.09
C HIS A 560 24.01 -2.11 28.51
N LEU A 561 22.97 -2.32 29.33
CA LEU A 561 23.01 -2.06 30.76
C LEU A 561 24.15 -2.89 31.40
N GLN A 562 24.18 -4.21 31.27
CA GLN A 562 25.23 -5.05 31.85
C GLN A 562 26.64 -4.63 31.43
N ARG A 563 26.86 -4.20 30.18
CA ARG A 563 28.14 -3.65 29.70
C ARG A 563 28.52 -2.35 30.41
N ARG A 564 27.58 -1.42 30.62
CA ARG A 564 27.83 -0.19 31.41
C ARG A 564 28.25 -0.48 32.85
N TRP A 565 27.77 -1.58 33.43
CA TRP A 565 28.06 -1.91 34.84
C TRP A 565 29.44 -2.57 34.98
N ARG A 566 29.91 -3.28 33.94
CA ARG A 566 31.27 -3.89 33.91
C ARG A 566 32.39 -2.85 33.92
N LEU A 567 32.12 -1.63 33.44
CA LEU A 567 33.07 -0.51 33.41
C LEU A 567 33.20 0.22 34.75
N LEU A 568 32.28 0.01 35.70
CA LEU A 568 32.35 0.60 37.03
C LEU A 568 33.28 -0.20 37.95
N PRO A 569 34.07 0.46 38.81
CA PRO A 569 34.79 -0.20 39.89
C PRO A 569 33.86 -1.03 40.79
N ALA A 570 34.39 -2.07 41.44
CA ALA A 570 33.58 -3.06 42.15
C ALA A 570 32.72 -2.45 43.27
N GLY A 571 33.27 -1.50 44.05
CA GLY A 571 32.53 -0.78 45.09
C GLY A 571 31.36 0.05 44.54
N ASP A 572 31.59 0.78 43.44
CA ASP A 572 30.57 1.61 42.80
C ASP A 572 29.44 0.77 42.19
N ARG A 573 29.81 -0.36 41.59
CA ARG A 573 28.87 -1.30 40.98
C ARG A 573 27.94 -1.92 42.03
N ALA A 574 28.49 -2.41 43.14
CA ALA A 574 27.71 -3.02 44.20
C ALA A 574 26.76 -2.00 44.85
N TRP A 575 27.25 -0.78 45.11
CA TRP A 575 26.44 0.31 45.67
C TRP A 575 25.30 0.74 44.76
N GLN A 576 25.57 0.92 43.46
CA GLN A 576 24.51 1.28 42.51
C GLN A 576 23.47 0.18 42.35
N ARG A 577 23.86 -1.10 42.43
CA ARG A 577 22.90 -2.23 42.43
C ARG A 577 21.97 -2.17 43.63
N LEU A 578 22.54 -1.95 44.81
CA LEU A 578 21.82 -1.81 46.07
C LEU A 578 20.82 -0.64 46.01
N THR A 579 21.29 0.56 45.67
CA THR A 579 20.44 1.77 45.66
C THR A 579 19.40 1.73 44.55
N LEU A 580 19.68 1.18 43.36
CA LEU A 580 18.68 1.03 42.29
C LEU A 580 17.61 -0.03 42.60
N ALA A 581 17.96 -1.08 43.35
CA ALA A 581 16.98 -2.06 43.79
C ALA A 581 16.11 -1.50 44.92
N ALA A 582 16.71 -0.77 45.85
CA ALA A 582 16.01 -0.10 46.93
C ALA A 582 15.12 1.07 46.43
N ASP A 583 15.58 1.85 45.46
CA ASP A 583 14.79 2.92 44.82
C ASP A 583 13.54 2.37 44.12
N ARG A 584 13.67 1.26 43.39
CA ARG A 584 12.51 0.53 42.83
C ARG A 584 11.56 -0.01 43.88
N ALA A 585 12.04 -0.25 45.09
CA ALA A 585 11.24 -0.62 46.25
C ALA A 585 10.63 0.59 47.00
N GLY A 586 10.84 1.82 46.49
CA GLY A 586 10.36 3.07 47.08
C GLY A 586 11.13 3.48 48.35
N VAL A 587 12.34 2.95 48.51
CA VAL A 587 13.21 3.10 49.69
C VAL A 587 14.63 3.51 49.26
N GLY A 588 14.71 4.29 48.17
CA GLY A 588 15.97 4.83 47.65
C GLY A 588 16.61 5.86 48.59
N PRO A 589 17.94 6.08 48.48
CA PRO A 589 18.64 7.06 49.29
C PRO A 589 18.16 8.48 48.99
N ARG A 590 18.02 9.30 50.03
CA ARG A 590 17.75 10.73 49.85
C ARG A 590 19.05 11.47 49.48
N PRO A 591 18.98 12.57 48.71
CA PRO A 591 20.17 13.32 48.32
C PRO A 591 21.00 13.88 49.49
N SER A 592 20.39 14.04 50.67
CA SER A 592 21.04 14.53 51.88
C SER A 592 21.67 13.44 52.75
N GLU A 593 21.42 12.16 52.46
CA GLU A 593 21.91 11.04 53.28
C GLU A 593 23.32 10.62 52.83
N THR A 594 24.22 10.46 53.78
CA THR A 594 25.52 9.84 53.56
C THR A 594 25.35 8.34 53.30
N ILE A 595 26.41 7.71 52.74
CA ILE A 595 26.44 6.25 52.50
C ILE A 595 26.11 5.47 53.78
N TYR A 596 26.67 5.89 54.92
CA TYR A 596 26.47 5.23 56.19
C TYR A 596 25.08 5.48 56.79
N GLU A 597 24.57 6.71 56.72
CA GLU A 597 23.21 7.05 57.17
C GLU A 597 22.16 6.25 56.39
N TYR A 598 22.28 6.20 55.07
CA TYR A 598 21.37 5.41 54.24
C TYR A 598 21.50 3.91 54.52
N SER A 599 22.72 3.40 54.66
CA SER A 599 22.93 1.98 54.99
C SER A 599 22.34 1.61 56.35
N GLY A 600 22.49 2.46 57.37
CA GLY A 600 21.92 2.25 58.70
C GLY A 600 20.39 2.25 58.66
N TRP A 601 19.78 3.16 57.89
CA TRP A 601 18.35 3.13 57.67
C TRP A 601 17.88 1.86 56.93
N LEU A 602 18.64 1.40 55.93
CA LEU A 602 18.32 0.19 55.19
C LEU A 602 18.48 -1.09 56.03
N GLU A 603 19.43 -1.09 56.97
CA GLU A 603 19.61 -2.14 57.99
C GLU A 603 18.36 -2.30 58.87
N GLU A 604 17.73 -1.20 59.28
CA GLU A 604 16.47 -1.24 60.04
C GLU A 604 15.32 -1.87 59.23
N GLN A 605 15.31 -1.69 57.91
CA GLN A 605 14.30 -2.28 57.03
C GLN A 605 14.56 -3.76 56.72
N LEU A 606 15.82 -4.20 56.79
CA LEU A 606 16.26 -5.56 56.49
C LEU A 606 17.19 -6.11 57.60
N PRO A 607 16.69 -6.32 58.83
CA PRO A 607 17.52 -6.68 59.99
C PRO A 607 18.24 -8.03 59.85
N SER A 608 17.73 -8.94 59.03
CA SER A 608 18.38 -10.23 58.73
C SER A 608 19.53 -10.12 57.71
N HIS A 609 19.78 -8.94 57.14
CA HIS A 609 20.74 -8.72 56.05
C HIS A 609 21.70 -7.54 56.32
N VAL A 610 21.94 -7.24 57.60
CA VAL A 610 22.85 -6.17 58.04
C VAL A 610 24.27 -6.35 57.49
N GLU A 611 24.82 -7.57 57.60
CA GLU A 611 26.21 -7.85 57.18
C GLU A 611 26.44 -7.62 55.68
N PRO A 612 25.58 -8.10 54.76
CA PRO A 612 25.67 -7.75 53.35
C PRO A 612 25.49 -6.25 53.04
N ILE A 613 24.59 -5.54 53.76
CA ILE A 613 24.36 -4.09 53.55
C ILE A 613 25.62 -3.30 53.89
N ARG A 614 26.22 -3.59 55.06
CA ARG A 614 27.48 -2.96 55.49
C ARG A 614 28.62 -3.28 54.55
N THR A 615 28.73 -4.53 54.11
CA THR A 615 29.77 -4.95 53.17
C THR A 615 29.72 -4.14 51.86
N VAL A 616 28.53 -3.83 51.35
CA VAL A 616 28.36 -2.99 50.15
C VAL A 616 28.64 -1.51 50.44
N ALA A 617 28.23 -1.00 51.60
CA ALA A 617 28.48 0.38 52.03
C ALA A 617 29.99 0.65 52.24
N ASP A 618 30.68 -0.22 52.98
CA ASP A 618 32.11 -0.15 53.23
C ASP A 618 32.91 -0.30 51.92
N GLY A 619 32.46 -1.20 51.03
CA GLY A 619 33.04 -1.34 49.70
C GLY A 619 32.99 -0.03 48.89
N LYS A 620 31.87 0.70 48.98
CA LYS A 620 31.69 1.99 48.32
C LYS A 620 32.59 3.08 48.91
N VAL A 621 32.64 3.17 50.24
CA VAL A 621 33.46 4.16 50.95
C VAL A 621 34.94 3.89 50.71
N TRP A 622 35.37 2.63 50.84
CA TRP A 622 36.75 2.24 50.56
C TRP A 622 37.14 2.56 49.11
N GLN A 623 36.26 2.27 48.14
CA GLN A 623 36.49 2.58 46.73
C GLN A 623 36.63 4.09 46.48
N ALA A 624 35.87 4.91 47.21
CA ALA A 624 35.87 6.37 47.06
C ALA A 624 37.07 7.05 47.71
N TYR A 625 37.57 6.53 48.85
CA TYR A 625 38.56 7.24 49.67
C TYR A 625 39.94 6.56 49.78
N SER A 626 40.08 5.27 49.43
CA SER A 626 41.35 4.56 49.62
C SER A 626 42.44 4.91 48.60
N GLY A 627 42.06 5.43 47.42
CA GLY A 627 42.97 5.67 46.29
C GLY A 627 43.65 4.40 45.71
N ARG A 628 43.28 3.20 46.19
CA ARG A 628 43.90 1.92 45.80
C ARG A 628 42.94 1.07 44.97
N ARG A 629 43.48 0.18 44.13
CA ARG A 629 42.66 -0.84 43.43
C ARG A 629 42.26 -1.94 44.40
N MET A 630 40.98 -2.29 44.40
CA MET A 630 40.42 -3.36 45.23
C MET A 630 40.98 -4.71 44.80
N THR A 631 41.31 -5.57 45.77
CA THR A 631 41.77 -6.93 45.49
C THR A 631 40.63 -7.80 44.93
N GLN A 632 40.97 -8.86 44.20
CA GLN A 632 39.97 -9.78 43.65
C GLN A 632 39.12 -10.44 44.74
N SER A 633 39.72 -10.74 45.90
CA SER A 633 39.03 -11.26 47.09
C SER A 633 38.07 -10.24 47.74
N ALA A 634 38.38 -8.95 47.67
CA ALA A 634 37.45 -7.90 48.11
C ALA A 634 36.29 -7.73 47.10
N SER A 635 36.57 -7.82 45.79
CA SER A 635 35.52 -7.69 44.77
C SER A 635 34.53 -8.85 44.75
N SER A 636 34.99 -10.08 45.03
CA SER A 636 34.12 -11.26 45.14
C SER A 636 33.20 -11.15 46.35
N ARG A 637 33.71 -10.71 47.51
CA ARG A 637 32.88 -10.43 48.70
C ARG A 637 31.76 -9.42 48.43
N LEU A 638 32.02 -8.37 47.64
CA LEU A 638 30.95 -7.42 47.26
C LEU A 638 29.89 -8.04 46.35
N GLU A 639 30.28 -8.93 45.43
CA GLU A 639 29.32 -9.63 44.58
C GLU A 639 28.49 -10.66 45.37
N GLU A 640 29.11 -11.38 46.31
CA GLU A 640 28.40 -12.27 47.23
C GLU A 640 27.40 -11.51 48.10
N ALA A 641 27.81 -10.36 48.65
CA ALA A 641 26.93 -9.48 49.42
C ALA A 641 25.74 -9.00 48.58
N TRP A 642 25.97 -8.59 47.33
CA TRP A 642 24.88 -8.23 46.41
C TRP A 642 23.92 -9.40 46.12
N VAL A 643 24.46 -10.60 45.86
CA VAL A 643 23.64 -11.80 45.59
C VAL A 643 22.73 -12.13 46.77
N ARG A 644 23.20 -11.93 48.01
CA ARG A 644 22.41 -12.09 49.23
C ARG A 644 21.33 -11.02 49.39
N LEU A 645 21.52 -9.81 48.84
CA LEU A 645 20.58 -8.69 48.99
C LEU A 645 19.50 -8.62 47.90
N ARG A 646 19.71 -9.23 46.73
CA ARG A 646 18.80 -9.08 45.58
C ARG A 646 17.36 -9.54 45.85
N LEU A 647 17.17 -10.70 46.48
CA LEU A 647 15.84 -11.26 46.75
C LEU A 647 15.13 -10.56 47.92
N PRO A 648 15.80 -10.27 49.05
CA PRO A 648 15.21 -9.50 50.14
C PRO A 648 14.71 -8.12 49.73
N LEU A 649 15.44 -7.41 48.87
CA LEU A 649 15.02 -6.09 48.37
C LEU A 649 13.78 -6.17 47.48
N VAL A 650 13.68 -7.21 46.64
CA VAL A 650 12.47 -7.48 45.84
C VAL A 650 11.29 -7.80 46.76
N TRP A 651 11.51 -8.57 47.82
CA TRP A 651 10.45 -8.92 48.77
C TRP A 651 9.99 -7.72 49.59
N LEU A 652 10.92 -6.83 49.98
CA LEU A 652 10.61 -5.54 50.60
C LEU A 652 9.73 -4.67 49.69
N ALA A 653 10.03 -4.62 48.38
CA ALA A 653 9.23 -3.92 47.39
C ALA A 653 7.79 -4.49 47.32
N ALA A 654 7.67 -5.81 47.18
CA ALA A 654 6.38 -6.51 47.10
C ALA A 654 5.54 -6.28 48.36
N ARG A 655 6.14 -6.39 49.56
CA ARG A 655 5.45 -6.19 50.85
C ARG A 655 4.96 -4.76 51.05
N ARG A 656 5.66 -3.75 50.54
CA ARG A 656 5.23 -2.35 50.59
C ARG A 656 4.13 -2.06 49.57
N TRP A 657 4.25 -2.61 48.36
CA TRP A 657 3.24 -2.49 47.32
C TRP A 657 1.90 -3.10 47.76
N LEU A 658 1.90 -4.31 48.32
CA LEU A 658 0.70 -4.96 48.87
C LEU A 658 0.05 -4.15 49.99
N ARG A 659 0.85 -3.56 50.91
CA ARG A 659 0.32 -2.68 51.97
C ARG A 659 -0.25 -1.37 51.43
N GLY A 660 0.28 -0.85 50.31
CA GLY A 660 -0.25 0.34 49.64
C GLY A 660 -1.60 0.13 48.96
N ILE A 661 -1.88 -1.09 48.49
CA ILE A 661 -3.18 -1.45 47.87
C ILE A 661 -4.27 -1.59 48.93
N VAL A 662 -3.96 -2.22 50.07
CA VAL A 662 -4.92 -2.40 51.17
C VAL A 662 -5.33 -1.06 51.80
N ARG A 663 -4.41 -0.08 51.88
CA ARG A 663 -4.68 1.29 52.38
C ARG A 663 -5.46 2.20 51.41
N ARG A 664 -5.69 1.78 50.17
CA ARG A 664 -6.48 2.54 49.17
C ARG A 664 -7.90 2.00 49.00
N ARG A 665 -8.27 0.93 49.71
CA ARG A 665 -9.59 0.28 49.66
C ARG A 665 -10.38 0.33 50.98
N GLY A 666 -9.81 0.91 52.03
CA GLY A 666 -10.51 1.32 53.25
C GLY A 666 -10.19 2.77 53.52
#